data_AF-A0A2D4P5S3-F1
#
_entry.id   AF-A0A2D4P5S3-F1
#
_cell.length_a   1.000
_cell.length_b   1.000
_cell.length_c   1.000
_cell.angle_alpha   90.00
_cell.angle_beta   90.00
_cell.angle_gamma   90.00
#
_symmetry.space_group_name_H-M   'P 1'
#
loop_
_entity.id
_entity.type
_entity.pdbx_description
1 polymer ?
#
loop_
_entity_poly.entity_id
_entity_poly.type
_entity_poly.pdbx_seq_one_letter_code
_entity_poly.pdbx_strand_id
1 'polypeptide(L)'
;MKLSRQFTIFGSAIFCVVIFSLYLMLDRSHLDNPKNHRREGSFPQGQLSILQEKIDHLERLLAENNEIISNIRDSVINLSESVKDGQHSPEALNFNQRNFSEVLPLATAYLSIEPEDCQFASKIGSQASDVQMLKVYDSLPFDNPDGGVWKQGFDITYDEHEWDDKPLQVFVVPHSHNDPGWLKTFDDYFRDQTQHILNNMVLKLQEDKGRKFMWSEISYFSKWWDGIDSQKKDAVKRLIEDGQFEIVTGGWVMPDEASPHYFALIDQLIEGHQWLEKAVGVKPKSGWAVDPFGHSPTMAYLLKRAGFSNMLIQRVHYSVKKQLATQKALEFFWRQNWDLGSDTDILCHMMPFYSYDVPHTCGPDPKICCQFDFKRLPGGRVSCPWRVPPEAIHSGNVQHRAWMILDQYRKKSKLFRTNILLAPLGDDFRYSESSEWDQQYQNYQKLFDYMNSHPEYHVKAQFGTLSDYFEALNKAGKLDGKSGNSVFPILSGDFFTYADRDHHYWSGYFTSRPFYKRFDRVLESYLRAAEILYSWAVVQSKKFEKTKMFPSVEYYRLLTEARRNLGLFQHHDAITGTSKDWVVVDYGTRLFHSLMNLKEIITESAHILTLKDQEMYSYNAATPFFTMDITQSSQDSLPHKTVIQLGKQPRHLLIFNPVEQERSSVVSLYVNTPRVKVHSPSGKAVVVQLSAVWDGTSKILQDSYQISFLAQLPPLGFGVYELLEGLNSETAVADYNLYHNDKAKLVKPYRIFTVKEVQNALDEIMLENHYMKIWFSGNSGLVEKINTKEDNKNYRIKLEFAWYGTTSNRDKSGAYLFLPDGESKPYVFSDPPIIRVTHGIIFSEVTTFFSHVTHTVRLYKVHGLEGQSLEISNIVDIRGEYNREIAMRISSDIESHNKFYTDLNGYQIQPRQTMSKLPLQANFYPMTTMAYIQDSKIRLTLHSAQSLGVASLKSGQLEVIMDRRLMQDDNRGLGQGVQDNKITANLFRLLLEKRNEVNMKEEQSPVSYPSILSHVTSSFINHPVIPMITSAGSFISSLLNTFSPLTSSMPCDMHIVNLRTIQSKRDSGPSEEAALILHRKGFDCRFANTDLGLLCSTTQGKLRVHKLFNKFHVESLISTSLSLMHSFPDARNISEITMNPMEINTYRIQLR
;
A
#
# COMPACT_ATOMS: atom_id res chain seq x y z
N MET A 1 25.97 1.36 63.13
CA MET A 1 25.03 1.29 61.98
C MET A 1 23.90 2.34 62.05
N LYS A 2 24.18 3.63 62.32
CA LYS A 2 23.16 4.71 62.20
C LYS A 2 23.62 5.97 61.46
N LEU A 3 24.87 6.04 60.98
CA LEU A 3 25.36 7.20 60.22
C LEU A 3 25.30 7.06 58.69
N SER A 4 25.34 5.85 58.10
CA SER A 4 25.36 5.73 56.62
C SER A 4 23.99 5.98 55.97
N ARG A 5 22.89 5.71 56.67
CA ARG A 5 21.53 5.90 56.14
C ARG A 5 21.11 7.38 56.07
N GLN A 6 21.65 8.22 56.96
CA GLN A 6 21.42 9.67 56.89
C GLN A 6 22.21 10.32 55.75
N PHE A 7 23.41 9.85 55.42
CA PHE A 7 24.17 10.37 54.27
C PHE A 7 23.53 10.00 52.93
N THR A 8 22.92 8.82 52.79
CA THR A 8 22.21 8.46 51.55
C THR A 8 20.93 9.26 51.37
N ILE A 9 20.19 9.55 52.45
CA ILE A 9 18.96 10.35 52.42
C ILE A 9 19.28 11.83 52.18
N PHE A 10 20.32 12.38 52.81
CA PHE A 10 20.78 13.75 52.52
C PHE A 10 21.36 13.87 51.11
N GLY A 11 22.12 12.88 50.63
CA GLY A 11 22.66 12.86 49.27
C GLY A 11 21.58 12.80 48.19
N SER A 12 20.52 12.01 48.41
CA SER A 12 19.38 11.93 47.48
C SER A 12 18.48 13.16 47.55
N ALA A 13 18.28 13.76 48.73
CA ALA A 13 17.58 15.03 48.86
C ALA A 13 18.34 16.19 48.18
N ILE A 14 19.67 16.26 48.33
CA ILE A 14 20.51 17.27 47.66
C ILE A 14 20.49 17.03 46.14
N PHE A 15 20.55 15.78 45.67
CA PHE A 15 20.47 15.47 44.24
C PHE A 15 19.11 15.85 43.64
N CYS A 16 18.01 15.58 44.34
CA CYS A 16 16.68 16.02 43.92
C CYS A 16 16.55 17.55 43.92
N VAL A 17 17.11 18.25 44.91
CA VAL A 17 17.11 19.72 44.95
C VAL A 17 17.97 20.30 43.82
N VAL A 18 19.11 19.69 43.48
CA VAL A 18 19.97 20.13 42.37
C VAL A 18 19.29 19.90 41.02
N ILE A 19 18.65 18.74 40.80
CA ILE A 19 17.88 18.48 39.58
C ILE A 19 16.67 19.41 39.47
N PHE A 20 15.94 19.64 40.57
CA PHE A 20 14.78 20.53 40.58
C PHE A 20 15.20 22.01 40.42
N SER A 21 16.37 22.39 40.92
CA SER A 21 16.96 23.72 40.72
C SER A 21 17.50 23.91 39.30
N LEU A 22 18.08 22.87 38.68
CA LEU A 22 18.47 22.87 37.27
C LEU A 22 17.25 22.91 36.34
N TYR A 23 16.19 22.21 36.70
CA TYR A 23 14.91 22.25 35.99
C TYR A 23 14.28 23.66 36.11
N LEU A 24 14.24 24.25 37.31
CA LEU A 24 13.76 25.62 37.52
C LEU A 24 14.69 26.68 36.90
N MET A 25 16.00 26.43 36.77
CA MET A 25 16.91 27.32 36.05
C MET A 25 16.72 27.22 34.54
N LEU A 26 16.49 26.02 33.99
CA LEU A 26 16.20 25.82 32.56
C LEU A 26 14.83 26.37 32.17
N ASP A 27 13.84 26.28 33.08
CA ASP A 27 12.50 26.83 32.90
C ASP A 27 12.48 28.36 33.07
N ARG A 28 13.47 28.94 33.76
CA ARG A 28 13.65 30.40 33.90
C ARG A 28 14.68 31.02 32.94
N SER A 29 15.39 30.24 32.12
CA SER A 29 16.47 30.75 31.25
C SER A 29 16.10 31.02 29.79
N HIS A 30 14.81 30.97 29.42
CA HIS A 30 14.38 31.41 28.10
C HIS A 30 13.43 32.61 28.17
N LEU A 31 13.95 33.74 28.67
CA LEU A 31 13.66 35.11 28.19
C LEU A 31 14.53 36.11 28.99
N ASP A 32 15.73 36.41 28.46
CA ASP A 32 16.26 37.79 28.31
C ASP A 32 17.71 37.77 27.78
N ASN A 33 17.89 38.32 26.57
CA ASN A 33 19.16 38.74 25.93
C ASN A 33 19.49 40.18 26.40
N PRO A 34 20.75 40.71 26.43
CA PRO A 34 21.45 41.10 25.18
C PRO A 34 22.99 41.33 25.20
N LYS A 35 23.63 41.36 24.02
CA LYS A 35 24.62 42.42 23.66
C LYS A 35 24.73 42.61 22.14
N ASN A 36 24.33 43.81 21.72
CA ASN A 36 24.24 44.33 20.36
C ASN A 36 25.60 44.67 19.72
N HIS A 37 25.69 44.54 18.39
CA HIS A 37 26.08 45.64 17.49
C HIS A 37 25.46 45.52 16.07
N ARG A 38 24.46 46.40 15.80
CA ARG A 38 24.04 47.06 14.51
C ARG A 38 23.64 46.15 13.32
N ARG A 39 22.45 46.23 12.68
CA ARG A 39 21.67 47.36 12.10
C ARG A 39 20.20 46.93 11.76
N GLU A 40 19.28 47.91 11.68
CA GLU A 40 17.79 47.90 11.58
C GLU A 40 17.18 47.16 10.34
N GLY A 41 15.91 46.68 10.29
CA GLY A 41 14.70 47.10 11.02
C GLY A 41 13.44 46.15 11.00
N SER A 42 12.48 46.53 11.86
CA SER A 42 11.05 46.20 12.15
C SER A 42 10.48 44.76 12.24
N PHE A 43 10.02 44.40 13.45
CA PHE A 43 9.06 43.33 13.79
C PHE A 43 7.81 43.93 14.50
N PRO A 44 6.56 43.48 14.25
CA PRO A 44 5.34 44.13 14.78
C PRO A 44 4.74 43.46 16.04
N GLN A 45 4.18 44.32 16.89
CA GLN A 45 3.61 44.16 18.24
C GLN A 45 2.35 43.27 18.42
N GLY A 46 2.01 42.38 17.47
CA GLY A 46 0.67 41.77 17.38
C GLY A 46 0.40 40.48 18.18
N GLN A 47 1.43 39.74 18.61
CA GLN A 47 1.23 38.39 19.17
C GLN A 47 0.89 38.35 20.67
N LEU A 48 1.28 39.37 21.44
CA LEU A 48 1.00 39.44 22.88
C LEU A 48 -0.43 39.88 23.19
N SER A 49 -1.03 40.76 22.36
CA SER A 49 -2.42 41.18 22.56
C SER A 49 -3.41 40.04 22.29
N ILE A 50 -3.13 39.19 21.30
CA ILE A 50 -3.97 38.03 20.94
C ILE A 50 -3.96 36.97 22.05
N LEU A 51 -2.82 36.80 22.74
CA LEU A 51 -2.75 35.85 23.85
C LEU A 51 -3.52 36.37 25.07
N GLN A 52 -3.43 37.67 25.35
CA GLN A 52 -4.18 38.32 26.44
C GLN A 52 -5.70 38.24 26.17
N GLU A 53 -6.15 38.50 24.93
CA GLU A 53 -7.56 38.39 24.54
C GLU A 53 -8.13 36.97 24.71
N LYS A 54 -7.30 35.94 24.46
CA LYS A 54 -7.68 34.54 24.64
C LYS A 54 -7.78 34.14 26.11
N ILE A 55 -6.91 34.69 26.97
CA ILE A 55 -6.95 34.44 28.41
C ILE A 55 -8.18 35.12 29.02
N ASP A 56 -8.44 36.37 28.67
CA ASP A 56 -9.61 37.11 29.16
C ASP A 56 -10.94 36.47 28.69
N HIS A 57 -10.96 35.88 27.48
CA HIS A 57 -12.11 35.13 26.97
C HIS A 57 -12.34 33.82 27.76
N LEU A 58 -11.28 33.10 28.12
CA LEU A 58 -11.35 31.89 28.93
C LEU A 58 -11.83 32.17 30.36
N GLU A 59 -11.42 33.28 30.97
CA GLU A 59 -11.89 33.68 32.29
C GLU A 59 -13.38 34.04 32.30
N ARG A 60 -13.89 34.70 31.24
CA ARG A 60 -15.34 34.94 31.08
C ARG A 60 -16.16 33.66 30.97
N LEU A 61 -15.70 32.70 30.16
CA LEU A 61 -16.38 31.41 29.99
C LEU A 61 -16.41 30.58 31.29
N LEU A 62 -15.38 30.73 32.13
CA LEU A 62 -15.32 30.10 33.46
C LEU A 62 -16.28 30.77 34.46
N ALA A 63 -16.45 32.09 34.39
CA ALA A 63 -17.42 32.81 35.21
C ALA A 63 -18.87 32.45 34.83
N GLU A 64 -19.20 32.40 33.53
CA GLU A 64 -20.53 31.99 33.04
C GLU A 64 -20.88 30.54 33.43
N ASN A 65 -19.92 29.61 33.37
CA ASN A 65 -20.15 28.23 33.79
C ASN A 65 -20.45 28.12 35.30
N ASN A 66 -19.81 28.93 36.14
CA ASN A 66 -20.09 28.92 37.57
C ASN A 66 -21.47 29.52 37.91
N GLU A 67 -21.95 30.48 37.13
CA GLU A 67 -23.30 31.05 37.28
C GLU A 67 -24.38 30.05 36.81
N ILE A 68 -24.14 29.31 35.73
CA ILE A 68 -25.01 28.22 35.26
C ILE A 68 -25.09 27.09 36.30
N ILE A 69 -23.97 26.73 36.94
CA ILE A 69 -23.95 25.72 38.01
C ILE A 69 -24.71 26.19 39.26
N SER A 70 -24.68 27.49 39.58
CA SER A 70 -25.52 28.06 40.66
C SER A 70 -27.01 27.98 40.33
N ASN A 71 -27.40 28.32 39.10
CA ASN A 71 -28.80 28.26 38.64
C ASN A 71 -29.36 26.82 38.56
N ILE A 72 -28.50 25.84 38.26
CA ILE A 72 -28.86 24.42 38.30
C ILE A 72 -29.04 23.96 39.75
N ARG A 73 -28.21 24.42 40.68
CA ARG A 73 -28.33 24.08 42.11
C ARG A 73 -29.62 24.62 42.73
N ASP A 74 -30.04 25.83 42.38
CA ASP A 74 -31.28 26.45 42.87
C ASP A 74 -32.54 25.86 42.21
N SER A 75 -32.43 25.38 40.96
CA SER A 75 -33.53 24.67 40.28
C SER A 75 -33.77 23.26 40.83
N VAL A 76 -32.73 22.59 41.35
CA VAL A 76 -32.83 21.25 41.93
C VAL A 76 -33.41 21.27 43.35
N ILE A 77 -33.29 22.37 44.08
CA ILE A 77 -33.88 22.51 45.43
C ILE A 77 -35.41 22.73 45.34
N ASN A 78 -35.91 23.44 44.32
CA ASN A 78 -37.34 23.68 44.11
C ASN A 78 -38.15 22.53 43.48
N LEU A 79 -37.49 21.45 43.01
CA LEU A 79 -38.15 20.29 42.39
C LEU A 79 -38.36 19.10 43.36
N SER A 80 -37.95 19.23 44.63
CA SER A 80 -38.00 18.14 45.62
C SER A 80 -39.24 18.13 46.54
N GLU A 81 -40.17 19.08 46.39
CA GLU A 81 -41.41 19.14 47.20
C GLU A 81 -42.73 18.89 46.43
N SER A 82 -42.69 18.54 45.15
CA SER A 82 -43.90 18.23 44.38
C SER A 82 -43.77 16.89 43.66
N VAL A 83 -44.50 15.90 44.19
CA VAL A 83 -45.08 14.69 43.56
C VAL A 83 -44.99 13.52 44.54
N LYS A 84 -45.87 13.56 45.55
CA LYS A 84 -46.54 12.36 46.05
C LYS A 84 -47.89 12.27 45.36
N ASP A 85 -48.30 11.02 45.12
CA ASP A 85 -49.61 10.54 44.66
C ASP A 85 -49.87 10.47 43.15
N GLY A 86 -50.30 9.27 42.72
CA GLY A 86 -50.90 9.03 41.41
C GLY A 86 -50.57 7.67 40.77
N GLN A 87 -50.95 6.56 41.40
CA GLN A 87 -51.07 5.25 40.73
C GLN A 87 -52.12 5.32 39.62
N HIS A 88 -51.87 4.70 38.46
CA HIS A 88 -52.81 3.81 37.75
C HIS A 88 -52.16 3.19 36.50
N SER A 89 -52.22 1.87 36.40
CA SER A 89 -51.88 1.05 35.23
C SER A 89 -53.01 1.06 34.20
N PRO A 90 -52.72 0.87 32.89
CA PRO A 90 -53.40 -0.23 32.20
C PRO A 90 -52.54 -1.00 31.18
N GLU A 91 -52.68 -2.32 31.29
CA GLU A 91 -52.84 -3.38 30.28
C GLU A 91 -52.06 -3.41 28.96
N ALA A 92 -51.51 -4.61 28.73
CA ALA A 92 -50.70 -5.05 27.62
C ALA A 92 -51.51 -5.37 26.36
N LEU A 93 -50.99 -4.96 25.19
CA LEU A 93 -51.43 -5.43 23.88
C LEU A 93 -50.28 -6.16 23.19
N ASN A 94 -50.46 -7.48 23.05
CA ASN A 94 -49.65 -8.38 22.24
C ASN A 94 -49.77 -7.99 20.75
N PHE A 95 -48.64 -7.75 20.08
CA PHE A 95 -48.56 -7.71 18.62
C PHE A 95 -47.80 -8.93 18.10
N ASN A 96 -48.53 -9.77 17.36
CA ASN A 96 -48.04 -10.95 16.67
C ASN A 96 -47.00 -10.60 15.59
N GLN A 97 -46.03 -11.51 15.45
CA GLN A 97 -45.10 -11.62 14.33
C GLN A 97 -45.83 -11.55 12.98
N ARG A 98 -45.52 -10.53 12.17
CA ARG A 98 -45.77 -10.53 10.72
C ARG A 98 -44.46 -10.89 10.01
N ASN A 99 -44.53 -11.88 9.12
CA ASN A 99 -43.47 -12.24 8.19
C ASN A 99 -43.15 -11.04 7.28
N PHE A 100 -41.93 -10.50 7.37
CA PHE A 100 -41.44 -9.33 6.62
C PHE A 100 -40.53 -9.72 5.44
N SER A 101 -40.84 -10.83 4.76
CA SER A 101 -39.98 -11.38 3.69
C SER A 101 -40.11 -10.68 2.32
N GLU A 102 -40.92 -9.62 2.17
CA GLU A 102 -41.35 -9.13 0.84
C GLU A 102 -40.95 -7.70 0.44
N VAL A 103 -40.05 -6.98 1.16
CA VAL A 103 -39.86 -5.53 0.93
C VAL A 103 -38.56 -5.13 0.20
N LEU A 104 -37.76 -6.06 -0.33
CA LEU A 104 -36.60 -5.72 -1.20
C LEU A 104 -36.81 -6.27 -2.61
N PRO A 105 -36.53 -5.51 -3.69
CA PRO A 105 -36.88 -5.92 -5.05
C PRO A 105 -36.21 -7.25 -5.43
N LEU A 106 -37.01 -8.29 -5.64
CA LEU A 106 -36.60 -9.55 -6.27
C LEU A 106 -36.34 -9.29 -7.76
N ALA A 107 -35.08 -9.12 -8.14
CA ALA A 107 -34.66 -9.47 -9.49
C ALA A 107 -33.37 -10.28 -9.34
N THR A 108 -33.45 -11.59 -9.52
CA THR A 108 -32.28 -12.45 -9.70
C THR A 108 -31.52 -11.94 -10.92
N ALA A 109 -30.51 -11.10 -10.69
CA ALA A 109 -29.65 -10.59 -11.74
C ALA A 109 -28.67 -11.70 -12.13
N TYR A 110 -28.85 -12.26 -13.32
CA TYR A 110 -27.88 -13.17 -13.91
C TYR A 110 -26.83 -12.36 -14.65
N LEU A 111 -25.55 -12.55 -14.29
CA LEU A 111 -24.45 -11.95 -15.03
C LEU A 111 -24.25 -12.70 -16.35
N SER A 112 -24.51 -12.05 -17.48
CA SER A 112 -24.20 -12.60 -18.80
C SER A 112 -22.69 -12.56 -19.03
N ILE A 113 -22.08 -13.74 -19.12
CA ILE A 113 -20.66 -13.92 -19.45
C ILE A 113 -20.57 -14.65 -20.78
N GLU A 114 -19.89 -14.04 -21.75
CA GLU A 114 -19.53 -14.72 -22.99
C GLU A 114 -18.44 -15.77 -22.70
N PRO A 115 -18.57 -17.04 -23.13
CA PRO A 115 -17.60 -18.08 -22.82
C PRO A 115 -16.15 -17.73 -23.21
N GLU A 116 -15.98 -16.96 -24.28
CA GLU A 116 -14.69 -16.50 -24.78
C GLU A 116 -13.92 -15.59 -23.78
N ASP A 117 -14.61 -14.90 -22.88
CA ASP A 117 -14.02 -13.94 -21.95
C ASP A 117 -13.18 -14.57 -20.84
N CYS A 118 -13.41 -15.86 -20.59
CA CYS A 118 -12.71 -16.63 -19.57
C CYS A 118 -12.00 -17.87 -20.13
N GLN A 119 -12.09 -18.12 -21.44
CA GLN A 119 -11.32 -19.19 -22.09
C GLN A 119 -9.82 -19.06 -21.80
N PHE A 120 -9.30 -17.83 -21.69
CA PHE A 120 -7.89 -17.60 -21.36
C PHE A 120 -7.48 -18.25 -20.01
N ALA A 121 -8.40 -18.34 -19.03
CA ALA A 121 -8.14 -18.96 -17.73
C ALA A 121 -8.03 -20.49 -17.82
N SER A 122 -8.62 -21.11 -18.84
CA SER A 122 -8.55 -22.55 -19.12
C SER A 122 -7.40 -22.95 -20.04
N LYS A 123 -6.77 -21.99 -20.74
CA LYS A 123 -5.68 -22.27 -21.68
C LYS A 123 -4.40 -22.59 -20.90
N ILE A 124 -3.99 -23.85 -20.95
CA ILE A 124 -2.64 -24.27 -20.55
C ILE A 124 -1.73 -24.06 -21.76
N GLY A 125 -0.76 -23.14 -21.64
CA GLY A 125 0.18 -22.83 -22.71
C GLY A 125 0.99 -24.04 -23.19
N SER A 126 1.20 -24.15 -24.50
CA SER A 126 2.13 -25.11 -25.12
C SER A 126 3.59 -24.65 -25.09
N GLN A 127 3.86 -23.37 -24.81
CA GLN A 127 5.22 -22.81 -24.66
C GLN A 127 5.56 -22.67 -23.18
N ALA A 128 6.20 -23.70 -22.61
CA ALA A 128 6.71 -23.62 -21.25
C ALA A 128 7.91 -22.66 -21.20
N SER A 129 7.98 -21.80 -20.17
CA SER A 129 9.19 -21.05 -19.85
C SER A 129 10.34 -22.03 -19.56
N ASP A 130 11.55 -21.74 -20.01
CA ASP A 130 12.73 -22.56 -19.76
C ASP A 130 12.98 -22.72 -18.25
N VAL A 131 12.72 -21.66 -17.48
CA VAL A 131 12.86 -21.62 -16.02
C VAL A 131 11.52 -21.21 -15.39
N GLN A 132 10.92 -22.08 -14.59
CA GLN A 132 9.71 -21.76 -13.82
C GLN A 132 10.05 -21.80 -12.32
N MET A 133 9.89 -20.69 -11.62
CA MET A 133 10.43 -20.53 -10.26
C MET A 133 9.85 -21.50 -9.22
N LEU A 134 8.59 -21.89 -9.32
CA LEU A 134 8.00 -22.89 -8.41
C LEU A 134 8.66 -24.28 -8.60
N LYS A 135 8.98 -24.67 -9.85
CA LYS A 135 9.75 -25.89 -10.13
C LYS A 135 11.21 -25.77 -9.67
N VAL A 136 11.82 -24.59 -9.80
CA VAL A 136 13.15 -24.32 -9.24
C VAL A 136 13.12 -24.50 -7.72
N TYR A 137 12.15 -23.90 -7.03
CA TYR A 137 11.98 -24.08 -5.59
C TYR A 137 11.72 -25.54 -5.22
N ASP A 138 10.92 -26.29 -5.97
CA ASP A 138 10.65 -27.70 -5.69
C ASP A 138 11.90 -28.59 -5.83
N SER A 139 12.75 -28.30 -6.81
CA SER A 139 14.01 -29.04 -7.04
C SER A 139 15.17 -28.63 -6.14
N LEU A 140 15.20 -27.39 -5.64
CA LEU A 140 16.31 -26.88 -4.83
C LEU A 140 16.38 -27.54 -3.44
N PRO A 141 17.56 -27.98 -2.98
CA PRO A 141 17.71 -28.51 -1.63
C PRO A 141 17.68 -27.44 -0.55
N PHE A 142 18.00 -26.18 -0.89
CA PHE A 142 18.20 -25.07 0.05
C PHE A 142 19.24 -25.36 1.15
N ASP A 143 20.25 -26.16 0.81
CA ASP A 143 21.44 -26.30 1.62
C ASP A 143 22.25 -24.99 1.63
N ASN A 144 23.01 -24.77 2.70
CA ASN A 144 23.87 -23.59 2.87
C ASN A 144 25.33 -24.00 3.14
N PRO A 145 25.99 -24.77 2.25
CA PRO A 145 27.40 -25.10 2.40
C PRO A 145 28.28 -23.85 2.18
N ASP A 146 29.40 -23.77 2.90
CA ASP A 146 30.39 -22.70 2.70
C ASP A 146 31.06 -22.85 1.32
N GLY A 147 30.78 -21.91 0.42
CA GLY A 147 31.33 -21.86 -0.94
C GLY A 147 32.76 -21.31 -1.05
N GLY A 148 33.43 -21.03 0.07
CA GLY A 148 34.79 -20.47 0.09
C GLY A 148 34.78 -18.94 0.20
N VAL A 149 35.52 -18.26 -0.67
CA VAL A 149 35.56 -16.78 -0.69
C VAL A 149 34.21 -16.19 -1.09
N TRP A 150 33.55 -16.82 -2.07
CA TRP A 150 32.13 -16.60 -2.33
C TRP A 150 31.31 -17.54 -1.44
N LYS A 151 31.02 -17.06 -0.22
CA LYS A 151 30.42 -17.84 0.86
C LYS A 151 29.17 -18.64 0.46
N GLN A 152 28.35 -18.11 -0.43
CA GLN A 152 27.05 -18.68 -0.79
C GLN A 152 27.03 -19.35 -2.17
N GLY A 153 28.19 -19.46 -2.82
CA GLY A 153 28.30 -20.04 -4.15
C GLY A 153 29.23 -21.24 -4.19
N PHE A 154 30.22 -21.15 -5.06
CA PHE A 154 31.22 -22.17 -5.33
C PHE A 154 32.51 -21.52 -5.83
N ASP A 155 33.61 -22.27 -5.86
CA ASP A 155 34.87 -21.79 -6.40
C ASP A 155 34.78 -21.63 -7.92
N ILE A 156 35.15 -20.45 -8.43
CA ILE A 156 35.01 -20.11 -9.85
C ILE A 156 36.38 -20.13 -10.51
N THR A 157 36.53 -21.01 -11.50
CA THR A 157 37.72 -21.13 -12.34
C THR A 157 37.40 -20.77 -13.80
N TYR A 158 38.42 -20.38 -14.55
CA TYR A 158 38.32 -20.07 -15.98
C TYR A 158 39.57 -20.56 -16.73
N ASP A 159 39.46 -20.70 -18.05
CA ASP A 159 40.60 -20.96 -18.93
C ASP A 159 41.27 -19.62 -19.28
N GLU A 160 42.60 -19.54 -19.20
CA GLU A 160 43.35 -18.30 -19.47
C GLU A 160 43.20 -17.84 -20.92
N HIS A 161 42.97 -18.78 -21.86
CA HIS A 161 42.86 -18.54 -23.30
C HIS A 161 41.42 -18.25 -23.77
N GLU A 162 40.44 -18.17 -22.85
CA GLU A 162 39.02 -18.04 -23.21
C GLU A 162 38.68 -16.74 -23.96
N TRP A 163 39.49 -15.69 -23.78
CA TRP A 163 39.27 -14.37 -24.38
C TRP A 163 40.19 -14.05 -25.56
N ASP A 164 40.98 -15.03 -26.01
CA ASP A 164 41.95 -14.84 -27.10
C ASP A 164 41.27 -14.39 -28.41
N ASP A 165 40.10 -14.99 -28.73
CA ASP A 165 39.30 -14.68 -29.92
C ASP A 165 38.39 -13.45 -29.74
N LYS A 166 37.79 -13.31 -28.55
CA LYS A 166 36.85 -12.23 -28.22
C LYS A 166 37.19 -11.66 -26.84
N PRO A 167 37.69 -10.40 -26.75
CA PRO A 167 38.09 -9.83 -25.47
C PRO A 167 36.90 -9.63 -24.54
N LEU A 168 37.14 -9.74 -23.23
CA LEU A 168 36.15 -9.42 -22.19
C LEU A 168 35.86 -7.92 -22.21
N GLN A 169 34.59 -7.51 -22.32
CA GLN A 169 34.20 -6.10 -22.21
C GLN A 169 33.61 -5.85 -20.83
N VAL A 170 34.26 -4.99 -20.05
CA VAL A 170 33.86 -4.66 -18.68
C VAL A 170 33.33 -3.23 -18.61
N PHE A 171 32.07 -3.09 -18.21
CA PHE A 171 31.44 -1.81 -17.91
C PHE A 171 31.38 -1.61 -16.41
N VAL A 172 32.25 -0.72 -15.90
CA VAL A 172 32.18 -0.28 -14.50
C VAL A 172 31.17 0.84 -14.41
N VAL A 173 30.12 0.68 -13.60
CA VAL A 173 28.95 1.59 -13.60
C VAL A 173 28.84 2.31 -12.24
N PRO A 174 29.33 3.56 -12.13
CA PRO A 174 29.20 4.35 -10.91
C PRO A 174 27.75 4.71 -10.57
N HIS A 175 27.34 4.44 -9.33
CA HIS A 175 26.00 4.78 -8.82
C HIS A 175 26.01 5.22 -7.36
N SER A 176 24.90 5.76 -6.88
CA SER A 176 24.68 6.07 -5.46
C SER A 176 23.24 5.71 -5.09
N HIS A 177 23.06 4.77 -4.16
CA HIS A 177 21.74 4.40 -3.65
C HIS A 177 21.30 5.44 -2.60
N ASN A 178 20.16 6.10 -2.82
CA ASN A 178 19.72 7.23 -1.99
C ASN A 178 18.31 6.98 -1.47
N ASP A 179 18.18 6.43 -0.28
CA ASP A 179 16.88 6.15 0.34
C ASP A 179 16.07 7.43 0.59
N PRO A 180 14.85 7.54 0.03
CA PRO A 180 13.92 8.65 0.29
C PRO A 180 13.28 8.62 1.69
N GLY A 181 14.12 8.37 2.70
CA GLY A 181 13.80 8.16 4.11
C GLY A 181 14.07 6.72 4.54
N TRP A 182 14.80 6.52 5.64
CA TRP A 182 15.14 5.22 6.22
C TRP A 182 15.65 5.41 7.65
N LEU A 183 16.93 5.77 7.80
CA LEU A 183 17.51 6.16 9.10
C LEU A 183 17.27 7.65 9.40
N LYS A 184 17.23 8.47 8.36
CA LYS A 184 16.86 9.88 8.41
C LYS A 184 15.61 10.12 7.59
N THR A 185 14.97 11.27 7.79
CA THR A 185 13.84 11.68 6.95
C THR A 185 14.34 11.99 5.54
N PHE A 186 13.42 12.04 4.57
CA PHE A 186 13.71 12.49 3.20
C PHE A 186 14.44 13.84 3.19
N ASP A 187 13.93 14.83 3.94
CA ASP A 187 14.51 16.17 3.95
C ASP A 187 15.88 16.24 4.66
N ASP A 188 16.12 15.41 5.67
CA ASP A 188 17.40 15.33 6.36
C ASP A 188 18.49 14.68 5.50
N TYR A 189 18.19 13.56 4.83
CA TYR A 189 19.11 12.97 3.86
C TYR A 189 19.42 13.92 2.72
N PHE A 190 18.40 14.63 2.22
CA PHE A 190 18.60 15.64 1.18
C PHE A 190 19.65 16.68 1.58
N ARG A 191 19.46 17.28 2.76
CA ARG A 191 20.34 18.34 3.27
C ARG A 191 21.73 17.82 3.63
N ASP A 192 21.81 16.65 4.25
CA ASP A 192 23.08 16.18 4.82
C ASP A 192 23.97 15.47 3.78
N GLN A 193 23.38 14.85 2.74
CA GLN A 193 24.09 13.93 1.83
C GLN A 193 23.70 14.13 0.36
N THR A 194 22.43 13.93 0.00
CA THR A 194 22.01 13.82 -1.41
C THR A 194 22.25 15.08 -2.23
N GLN A 195 22.03 16.28 -1.67
CA GLN A 195 22.32 17.52 -2.39
C GLN A 195 23.81 17.64 -2.75
N HIS A 196 24.71 17.13 -1.90
CA HIS A 196 26.15 17.18 -2.13
C HIS A 196 26.56 16.21 -3.23
N ILE A 197 25.94 15.03 -3.27
CA ILE A 197 26.13 14.03 -4.33
C ILE A 197 25.79 14.63 -5.70
N LEU A 198 24.60 15.25 -5.82
CA LEU A 198 24.14 15.84 -7.08
C LEU A 198 24.95 17.08 -7.49
N ASN A 199 25.36 17.91 -6.53
CA ASN A 199 26.25 19.04 -6.81
C ASN A 199 27.62 18.56 -7.35
N ASN A 200 28.21 17.54 -6.72
CA ASN A 200 29.48 16.98 -7.18
C ASN A 200 29.33 16.26 -8.52
N MET A 201 28.20 15.59 -8.78
CA MET A 201 27.92 14.94 -10.07
C MET A 201 28.08 15.94 -11.23
N VAL A 202 27.47 17.12 -11.11
CA VAL A 202 27.58 18.15 -12.17
C VAL A 202 29.02 18.57 -12.37
N LEU A 203 29.74 18.88 -11.28
CA LEU A 203 31.11 19.39 -11.35
C LEU A 203 32.08 18.32 -11.89
N LYS A 204 32.00 17.11 -11.33
CA LYS A 204 32.98 16.04 -11.54
C LYS A 204 32.80 15.34 -12.87
N LEU A 205 31.59 15.23 -13.41
CA LEU A 205 31.43 14.67 -14.75
C LEU A 205 31.96 15.61 -15.84
N GLN A 206 31.93 16.93 -15.65
CA GLN A 206 32.46 17.89 -16.62
C GLN A 206 34.00 17.93 -16.70
N GLU A 207 34.70 17.44 -15.68
CA GLU A 207 36.17 17.39 -15.66
C GLU A 207 36.75 16.40 -16.69
N ASP A 208 36.01 15.35 -17.04
CA ASP A 208 36.47 14.31 -17.96
C ASP A 208 35.28 13.60 -18.64
N LYS A 209 35.26 13.62 -19.98
CA LYS A 209 34.21 13.02 -20.83
C LYS A 209 34.10 11.50 -20.70
N GLY A 210 35.14 10.83 -20.22
CA GLY A 210 35.14 9.39 -19.95
C GLY A 210 34.34 9.00 -18.70
N ARG A 211 34.04 9.95 -17.80
CA ARG A 211 33.32 9.66 -16.55
C ARG A 211 31.84 9.44 -16.83
N LYS A 212 31.28 8.39 -16.21
CA LYS A 212 29.87 8.00 -16.26
C LYS A 212 29.27 7.93 -14.86
N PHE A 213 27.99 8.25 -14.68
CA PHE A 213 27.27 8.10 -13.42
C PHE A 213 25.78 7.86 -13.67
N MET A 214 25.11 7.09 -12.81
CA MET A 214 23.66 6.85 -12.92
C MET A 214 22.87 7.27 -11.68
N TRP A 215 21.60 7.64 -11.88
CA TRP A 215 20.67 8.08 -10.84
C TRP A 215 19.28 7.47 -11.02
N SER A 216 18.61 7.17 -9.91
CA SER A 216 17.32 6.46 -9.88
C SER A 216 16.18 7.28 -9.26
N GLU A 217 16.37 7.83 -8.06
CA GLU A 217 15.28 8.38 -7.25
C GLU A 217 14.90 9.81 -7.67
N ILE A 218 13.81 9.95 -8.42
CA ILE A 218 13.38 11.25 -8.97
C ILE A 218 12.86 12.22 -7.91
N SER A 219 12.36 11.72 -6.78
CA SER A 219 11.97 12.56 -5.64
C SER A 219 13.10 13.51 -5.19
N TYR A 220 14.31 12.98 -4.98
CA TYR A 220 15.47 13.79 -4.63
C TYR A 220 15.96 14.67 -5.76
N PHE A 221 16.01 14.11 -6.98
CA PHE A 221 16.49 14.84 -8.15
C PHE A 221 15.59 16.05 -8.46
N SER A 222 14.27 15.88 -8.33
CA SER A 222 13.27 16.93 -8.44
C SER A 222 13.48 18.02 -7.40
N LYS A 223 13.62 17.64 -6.11
CA LYS A 223 13.90 18.59 -5.02
C LYS A 223 15.19 19.38 -5.24
N TRP A 224 16.25 18.73 -5.71
CA TRP A 224 17.53 19.39 -6.02
C TRP A 224 17.39 20.33 -7.22
N TRP A 225 16.71 19.89 -8.27
CA TRP A 225 16.51 20.65 -9.51
C TRP A 225 15.81 21.99 -9.27
N ASP A 226 14.87 22.04 -8.33
CA ASP A 226 14.16 23.27 -7.97
C ASP A 226 15.08 24.30 -7.30
N GLY A 227 16.17 23.87 -6.67
CA GLY A 227 17.13 24.72 -5.95
C GLY A 227 18.33 25.22 -6.76
N ILE A 228 18.51 24.77 -8.01
CA ILE A 228 19.68 25.12 -8.84
C ILE A 228 19.37 26.15 -9.94
N ASP A 229 20.39 26.90 -10.33
CA ASP A 229 20.35 27.91 -11.41
C ASP A 229 20.26 27.28 -12.83
N SER A 230 20.00 28.12 -13.84
CA SER A 230 19.89 27.69 -15.23
C SER A 230 21.19 27.12 -15.79
N GLN A 231 22.35 27.63 -15.38
CA GLN A 231 23.65 27.16 -15.87
C GLN A 231 23.90 25.70 -15.46
N LYS A 232 23.59 25.33 -14.20
CA LYS A 232 23.65 23.94 -13.74
C LYS A 232 22.61 23.06 -14.43
N LYS A 233 21.38 23.54 -14.63
CA LYS A 233 20.35 22.81 -15.38
C LYS A 233 20.80 22.49 -16.81
N ASP A 234 21.43 23.45 -17.50
CA ASP A 234 21.97 23.26 -18.84
C ASP A 234 23.21 22.36 -18.86
N ALA A 235 24.03 22.37 -17.79
CA ALA A 235 25.12 21.42 -17.63
C ALA A 235 24.61 19.98 -17.48
N VAL A 236 23.61 19.75 -16.64
CA VAL A 236 22.99 18.43 -16.47
C VAL A 236 22.40 17.90 -17.77
N LYS A 237 21.64 18.73 -18.50
CA LYS A 237 21.06 18.34 -19.80
C LYS A 237 22.15 17.90 -20.79
N ARG A 238 23.25 18.67 -20.88
CA ARG A 238 24.41 18.29 -21.71
C ARG A 238 25.06 16.99 -21.26
N LEU A 239 25.22 16.77 -19.95
CA LEU A 239 25.78 15.51 -19.43
C LEU A 239 24.91 14.30 -19.78
N ILE A 240 23.58 14.46 -19.84
CA ILE A 240 22.66 13.42 -20.29
C ILE A 240 22.76 13.21 -21.80
N GLU A 241 22.79 14.29 -22.59
CA GLU A 241 22.94 14.24 -24.05
C GLU A 241 24.27 13.59 -24.47
N ASP A 242 25.35 13.89 -23.76
CA ASP A 242 26.69 13.30 -23.96
C ASP A 242 26.78 11.85 -23.40
N GLY A 243 25.71 11.35 -22.78
CA GLY A 243 25.63 10.01 -22.19
C GLY A 243 26.54 9.81 -20.97
N GLN A 244 27.02 10.88 -20.33
CA GLN A 244 27.82 10.81 -19.09
C GLN A 244 26.95 10.61 -17.86
N PHE A 245 25.72 11.10 -17.88
CA PHE A 245 24.76 10.93 -16.80
C PHE A 245 23.52 10.19 -17.30
N GLU A 246 23.20 9.04 -16.71
CA GLU A 246 22.01 8.26 -17.07
C GLU A 246 20.98 8.25 -15.93
N ILE A 247 19.73 8.58 -16.25
CA ILE A 247 18.60 8.30 -15.37
C ILE A 247 18.11 6.87 -15.64
N VAL A 248 18.11 6.03 -14.62
CA VAL A 248 17.59 4.64 -14.66
C VAL A 248 16.28 4.55 -13.90
N THR A 249 15.38 3.66 -14.30
CA THR A 249 13.98 3.56 -13.83
C THR A 249 13.16 4.84 -14.00
N GLY A 250 13.53 5.95 -13.34
CA GLY A 250 12.84 7.23 -13.40
C GLY A 250 11.55 7.32 -12.59
N GLY A 251 11.30 6.35 -11.70
CA GLY A 251 10.20 6.43 -10.74
C GLY A 251 10.45 7.50 -9.68
N TRP A 252 9.39 7.95 -9.00
CA TRP A 252 9.54 8.88 -7.88
C TRP A 252 10.46 8.31 -6.79
N VAL A 253 10.41 7.00 -6.60
CA VAL A 253 11.26 6.21 -5.70
C VAL A 253 11.67 4.90 -6.38
N MET A 254 12.60 4.17 -5.76
CA MET A 254 12.72 2.71 -5.96
C MET A 254 11.72 2.03 -5.01
N PRO A 255 10.58 1.52 -5.49
CA PRO A 255 9.51 1.07 -4.61
C PRO A 255 9.78 -0.31 -4.00
N ASP A 256 9.13 -0.63 -2.88
CA ASP A 256 8.91 -2.03 -2.48
C ASP A 256 8.16 -2.79 -3.59
N GLU A 257 8.38 -4.09 -3.69
CA GLU A 257 7.72 -4.96 -4.67
C GLU A 257 6.75 -5.97 -4.02
N ALA A 258 6.69 -6.04 -2.68
CA ALA A 258 5.77 -6.92 -1.97
C ALA A 258 4.47 -6.22 -1.55
N SER A 259 4.59 -5.17 -0.74
CA SER A 259 3.46 -4.52 -0.06
C SER A 259 2.64 -3.58 -0.94
N PRO A 260 3.22 -2.81 -1.89
CA PRO A 260 2.46 -1.88 -2.73
C PRO A 260 1.39 -2.55 -3.58
N HIS A 261 0.26 -1.86 -3.74
CA HIS A 261 -0.71 -2.18 -4.77
C HIS A 261 -0.30 -1.58 -6.12
N TYR A 262 -0.66 -2.23 -7.21
CA TYR A 262 -0.24 -1.83 -8.56
C TYR A 262 -0.69 -0.42 -8.96
N PHE A 263 -1.78 0.10 -8.37
CA PHE A 263 -2.19 1.50 -8.54
C PHE A 263 -1.08 2.46 -8.10
N ALA A 264 -0.58 2.33 -6.87
CA ALA A 264 0.48 3.21 -6.36
C ALA A 264 1.82 3.02 -7.10
N LEU A 265 2.14 1.79 -7.53
CA LEU A 265 3.32 1.53 -8.36
C LEU A 265 3.27 2.24 -9.72
N ILE A 266 2.10 2.25 -10.36
CA ILE A 266 1.86 3.00 -11.61
C ILE A 266 1.93 4.50 -11.34
N ASP A 267 1.29 4.98 -10.27
CA ASP A 267 1.16 6.40 -9.97
C ASP A 267 2.51 7.08 -9.71
N GLN A 268 3.38 6.43 -8.92
CA GLN A 268 4.72 6.92 -8.62
C GLN A 268 5.64 6.89 -9.85
N LEU A 269 5.45 5.90 -10.75
CA LEU A 269 6.21 5.81 -12.00
C LEU A 269 5.80 6.94 -12.95
N ILE A 270 4.50 7.20 -13.10
CA ILE A 270 3.97 8.31 -13.89
C ILE A 270 4.48 9.65 -13.32
N GLU A 271 4.46 9.85 -12.00
CA GLU A 271 4.90 11.12 -11.39
C GLU A 271 6.37 11.42 -11.72
N GLY A 272 7.27 10.44 -11.53
CA GLY A 272 8.68 10.59 -11.89
C GLY A 272 8.89 10.83 -13.39
N HIS A 273 8.20 10.06 -14.24
CA HIS A 273 8.31 10.18 -15.70
C HIS A 273 7.78 11.51 -16.25
N GLN A 274 6.63 11.98 -15.79
CA GLN A 274 6.09 13.26 -16.22
C GLN A 274 6.99 14.42 -15.80
N TRP A 275 7.53 14.36 -14.58
CA TRP A 275 8.49 15.36 -14.14
C TRP A 275 9.77 15.33 -14.99
N LEU A 276 10.33 14.15 -15.28
CA LEU A 276 11.52 14.00 -16.12
C LEU A 276 11.30 14.53 -17.54
N GLU A 277 10.18 14.17 -18.18
CA GLU A 277 9.86 14.60 -19.55
C GLU A 277 9.73 16.14 -19.61
N LYS A 278 9.11 16.76 -18.59
CA LYS A 278 8.90 18.21 -18.56
C LYS A 278 10.16 19.00 -18.16
N ALA A 279 10.84 18.60 -17.10
CA ALA A 279 11.93 19.37 -16.51
C ALA A 279 13.26 19.16 -17.26
N VAL A 280 13.52 17.91 -17.65
CA VAL A 280 14.83 17.47 -18.17
C VAL A 280 14.75 17.13 -19.66
N GLY A 281 13.67 16.49 -20.11
CA GLY A 281 13.51 16.01 -21.48
C GLY A 281 14.06 14.61 -21.73
N VAL A 282 14.20 13.77 -20.69
CA VAL A 282 14.80 12.43 -20.78
C VAL A 282 13.76 11.32 -20.61
N LYS A 283 14.02 10.16 -21.26
CA LYS A 283 13.20 8.96 -21.21
C LYS A 283 14.07 7.76 -20.80
N PRO A 284 13.98 7.29 -19.54
CA PRO A 284 14.76 6.14 -19.09
C PRO A 284 14.46 4.88 -19.91
N LYS A 285 15.48 4.04 -20.13
CA LYS A 285 15.38 2.83 -20.99
C LYS A 285 15.47 1.52 -20.23
N SER A 286 16.05 1.56 -19.03
CA SER A 286 16.43 0.39 -18.23
C SER A 286 15.98 0.57 -16.78
N GLY A 287 15.37 -0.47 -16.22
CA GLY A 287 15.01 -0.53 -14.80
C GLY A 287 16.21 -0.89 -13.93
N TRP A 288 16.25 -0.33 -12.73
CA TRP A 288 17.25 -0.57 -11.69
C TRP A 288 16.55 -0.72 -10.34
N ALA A 289 16.57 -1.93 -9.80
CA ALA A 289 15.91 -2.29 -8.55
C ALA A 289 16.89 -3.12 -7.69
N VAL A 290 17.81 -2.46 -6.99
CA VAL A 290 18.86 -3.16 -6.22
C VAL A 290 18.48 -3.46 -4.77
N ASP A 291 17.50 -2.75 -4.23
CA ASP A 291 17.19 -2.78 -2.80
C ASP A 291 15.76 -3.20 -2.38
N PRO A 292 14.76 -3.46 -3.27
CA PRO A 292 13.53 -4.13 -2.84
C PRO A 292 13.81 -5.53 -2.27
N PHE A 293 13.15 -5.92 -1.17
CA PHE A 293 13.49 -7.14 -0.42
C PHE A 293 12.85 -8.42 -0.99
N GLY A 294 13.21 -8.74 -2.23
CA GLY A 294 12.52 -9.70 -3.09
C GLY A 294 11.81 -8.98 -4.22
N HIS A 295 11.58 -9.69 -5.33
CA HIS A 295 11.11 -9.07 -6.58
C HIS A 295 9.85 -9.72 -7.13
N SER A 296 8.97 -8.89 -7.66
CA SER A 296 7.66 -9.24 -8.21
C SER A 296 7.66 -9.13 -9.73
N PRO A 297 7.15 -10.14 -10.46
CA PRO A 297 6.95 -10.04 -11.92
C PRO A 297 5.99 -8.90 -12.30
N THR A 298 5.20 -8.37 -11.37
CA THR A 298 4.39 -7.17 -11.62
C THR A 298 5.26 -5.99 -12.03
N MET A 299 6.41 -5.75 -11.38
CA MET A 299 7.27 -4.62 -11.75
C MET A 299 7.86 -4.80 -13.16
N ALA A 300 8.25 -6.03 -13.51
CA ALA A 300 8.69 -6.38 -14.86
C ALA A 300 7.62 -6.05 -15.92
N TYR A 301 6.36 -6.42 -15.66
CA TYR A 301 5.23 -6.10 -16.53
C TYR A 301 5.01 -4.59 -16.66
N LEU A 302 4.99 -3.86 -15.54
CA LEU A 302 4.74 -2.42 -15.54
C LEU A 302 5.85 -1.66 -16.29
N LEU A 303 7.12 -2.01 -16.07
CA LEU A 303 8.24 -1.43 -16.83
C LEU A 303 8.13 -1.73 -18.33
N LYS A 304 7.83 -2.98 -18.70
CA LYS A 304 7.62 -3.36 -20.10
C LYS A 304 6.52 -2.53 -20.76
N ARG A 305 5.37 -2.37 -20.09
CA ARG A 305 4.24 -1.56 -20.58
C ARG A 305 4.55 -0.06 -20.54
N ALA A 306 5.50 0.39 -19.74
CA ALA A 306 6.01 1.76 -19.73
C ALA A 306 7.04 2.06 -20.85
N GLY A 307 7.46 1.06 -21.64
CA GLY A 307 8.38 1.22 -22.77
C GLY A 307 9.79 0.66 -22.55
N PHE A 308 10.05 0.00 -21.43
CA PHE A 308 11.37 -0.52 -21.10
C PHE A 308 11.65 -1.82 -21.83
N SER A 309 12.91 -2.03 -22.18
CA SER A 309 13.39 -3.28 -22.77
C SER A 309 14.22 -4.12 -21.82
N ASN A 310 14.80 -3.48 -20.79
CA ASN A 310 15.71 -4.12 -19.86
C ASN A 310 15.42 -3.72 -18.42
N MET A 311 15.80 -4.58 -17.47
CA MET A 311 15.78 -4.29 -16.04
C MET A 311 16.89 -5.04 -15.31
N LEU A 312 17.24 -4.56 -14.12
CA LEU A 312 18.19 -5.21 -13.22
C LEU A 312 17.57 -5.40 -11.84
N ILE A 313 17.81 -6.57 -11.24
CA ILE A 313 17.40 -6.94 -9.88
C ILE A 313 18.58 -7.48 -9.06
N GLN A 314 18.47 -7.44 -7.72
CA GLN A 314 19.55 -7.88 -6.84
C GLN A 314 19.08 -8.77 -5.68
N ARG A 315 18.12 -8.39 -4.84
CA ARG A 315 17.82 -9.13 -3.61
C ARG A 315 16.93 -10.35 -3.86
N VAL A 316 17.58 -11.40 -4.33
CA VAL A 316 17.00 -12.73 -4.56
C VAL A 316 17.67 -13.73 -3.61
N HIS A 317 16.92 -14.75 -3.17
CA HIS A 317 17.40 -15.78 -2.26
C HIS A 317 18.75 -16.34 -2.71
N TYR A 318 19.72 -16.46 -1.80
CA TYR A 318 21.11 -16.84 -2.15
C TYR A 318 21.22 -18.20 -2.87
N SER A 319 20.46 -19.22 -2.45
CA SER A 319 20.40 -20.51 -3.16
C SER A 319 19.87 -20.41 -4.59
N VAL A 320 18.94 -19.48 -4.86
CA VAL A 320 18.44 -19.22 -6.22
C VAL A 320 19.54 -18.56 -7.06
N LYS A 321 20.26 -17.57 -6.52
CA LYS A 321 21.42 -16.98 -7.20
C LYS A 321 22.46 -18.05 -7.56
N LYS A 322 22.81 -18.93 -6.61
CA LYS A 322 23.75 -20.05 -6.84
C LYS A 322 23.29 -20.97 -7.97
N GLN A 323 22.01 -21.35 -7.97
CA GLN A 323 21.43 -22.23 -8.99
C GLN A 323 21.48 -21.60 -10.38
N LEU A 324 20.97 -20.37 -10.50
CA LEU A 324 20.94 -19.66 -11.78
C LEU A 324 22.36 -19.33 -12.26
N ALA A 325 23.30 -19.02 -11.36
CA ALA A 325 24.71 -18.83 -11.70
C ALA A 325 25.33 -20.11 -12.27
N THR A 326 25.06 -21.27 -11.66
CA THR A 326 25.56 -22.58 -12.14
C THR A 326 25.04 -22.90 -13.55
N GLN A 327 23.81 -22.51 -13.85
CA GLN A 327 23.16 -22.71 -15.15
C GLN A 327 23.41 -21.56 -16.14
N LYS A 328 24.20 -20.54 -15.76
CA LYS A 328 24.37 -19.29 -16.50
C LYS A 328 23.04 -18.67 -16.93
N ALA A 329 22.06 -18.67 -16.05
CA ALA A 329 20.68 -18.21 -16.26
C ALA A 329 20.35 -16.97 -15.40
N LEU A 330 21.36 -16.18 -15.03
CA LEU A 330 21.21 -14.90 -14.32
C LEU A 330 20.76 -13.76 -15.25
N GLU A 331 20.91 -13.92 -16.56
CA GLU A 331 20.33 -13.07 -17.58
C GLU A 331 19.19 -13.85 -18.25
N PHE A 332 17.97 -13.33 -18.22
CA PHE A 332 16.78 -14.04 -18.71
C PHE A 332 15.70 -13.08 -19.21
N PHE A 333 14.83 -13.55 -20.09
CA PHE A 333 13.59 -12.86 -20.42
C PHE A 333 12.55 -13.17 -19.35
N TRP A 334 12.18 -12.18 -18.54
CA TRP A 334 11.18 -12.35 -17.49
C TRP A 334 9.78 -12.17 -18.08
N ARG A 335 9.00 -13.25 -18.05
CA ARG A 335 7.65 -13.34 -18.62
C ARG A 335 6.60 -13.50 -17.52
N GLN A 336 5.42 -12.93 -17.74
CA GLN A 336 4.27 -13.19 -16.87
C GLN A 336 3.80 -14.65 -17.00
N ASN A 337 3.38 -15.29 -15.90
CA ASN A 337 2.95 -16.69 -15.93
C ASN A 337 1.76 -16.94 -16.89
N TRP A 338 0.93 -15.91 -17.11
CA TRP A 338 -0.26 -15.97 -17.96
C TRP A 338 0.01 -15.63 -19.43
N ASP A 339 1.20 -15.12 -19.76
CA ASP A 339 1.56 -14.78 -21.13
C ASP A 339 2.05 -16.04 -21.87
N LEU A 340 1.31 -16.42 -22.91
CA LEU A 340 1.60 -17.57 -23.76
C LEU A 340 2.46 -17.21 -24.98
N GLY A 341 2.60 -15.91 -25.26
CA GLY A 341 3.43 -15.36 -26.33
C GLY A 341 4.73 -14.83 -25.75
N SER A 342 5.20 -13.68 -26.23
CA SER A 342 6.42 -13.01 -25.74
C SER A 342 6.17 -11.51 -25.49
N ASP A 343 4.91 -11.11 -25.34
CA ASP A 343 4.49 -9.70 -25.33
C ASP A 343 4.88 -9.00 -24.03
N THR A 344 5.09 -9.78 -22.96
CA THR A 344 5.50 -9.29 -21.64
C THR A 344 6.98 -9.46 -21.36
N ASP A 345 7.75 -10.05 -22.27
CA ASP A 345 9.18 -10.34 -22.07
C ASP A 345 9.99 -9.06 -21.89
N ILE A 346 10.73 -8.98 -20.79
CA ILE A 346 11.73 -7.96 -20.51
C ILE A 346 13.06 -8.63 -20.18
N LEU A 347 14.17 -8.15 -20.76
CA LEU A 347 15.48 -8.71 -20.48
C LEU A 347 15.91 -8.28 -19.06
N CYS A 348 16.03 -9.24 -18.16
CA CYS A 348 16.38 -9.03 -16.77
C CYS A 348 17.81 -9.50 -16.51
N HIS A 349 18.60 -8.67 -15.85
CA HIS A 349 19.88 -9.05 -15.25
C HIS A 349 19.68 -9.24 -13.74
N MET A 350 19.93 -10.44 -13.23
CA MET A 350 20.06 -10.71 -11.80
C MET A 350 21.53 -10.64 -11.40
N MET A 351 21.86 -9.70 -10.51
CA MET A 351 23.20 -9.61 -9.95
C MET A 351 23.53 -10.89 -9.15
N PRO A 352 24.77 -11.43 -9.20
CA PRO A 352 25.06 -12.79 -8.73
C PRO A 352 25.34 -12.92 -7.22
N PHE A 353 25.73 -11.83 -6.56
CA PHE A 353 26.34 -11.88 -5.23
C PHE A 353 25.43 -11.27 -4.15
N TYR A 354 25.93 -11.25 -2.91
CA TYR A 354 25.19 -10.95 -1.68
C TYR A 354 24.60 -9.53 -1.63
N SER A 355 25.38 -8.52 -2.03
CA SER A 355 25.01 -7.09 -1.93
C SER A 355 25.28 -6.35 -3.25
N TYR A 356 24.79 -5.12 -3.36
CA TYR A 356 25.10 -4.19 -4.45
C TYR A 356 26.29 -3.26 -4.12
N ASP A 357 26.88 -3.39 -2.93
CA ASP A 357 28.08 -2.65 -2.55
C ASP A 357 29.32 -3.09 -3.36
N VAL A 358 30.34 -2.22 -3.42
CA VAL A 358 31.58 -2.49 -4.18
C VAL A 358 32.24 -3.85 -3.84
N PRO A 359 32.35 -4.27 -2.56
CA PRO A 359 32.86 -5.59 -2.21
C PRO A 359 32.14 -6.76 -2.87
N HIS A 360 30.85 -6.65 -3.17
CA HIS A 360 30.07 -7.75 -3.76
C HIS A 360 29.66 -7.49 -5.22
N THR A 361 30.32 -6.56 -5.92
CA THR A 361 30.01 -6.27 -7.34
C THR A 361 31.17 -6.49 -8.29
N CYS A 362 32.42 -6.44 -7.84
CA CYS A 362 33.58 -6.62 -8.72
C CYS A 362 33.80 -8.09 -9.13
N GLY A 363 33.47 -9.05 -8.24
CA GLY A 363 33.74 -10.47 -8.40
C GLY A 363 33.41 -11.27 -7.13
N PRO A 364 33.72 -12.58 -7.11
CA PRO A 364 33.31 -13.48 -6.04
C PRO A 364 34.03 -13.28 -4.70
N ASP A 365 35.22 -12.67 -4.67
CA ASP A 365 36.00 -12.49 -3.44
C ASP A 365 35.87 -11.06 -2.91
N PRO A 366 35.03 -10.83 -1.87
CA PRO A 366 34.84 -9.49 -1.34
C PRO A 366 36.07 -8.95 -0.60
N LYS A 367 37.00 -9.81 -0.16
CA LYS A 367 38.29 -9.37 0.39
C LYS A 367 39.15 -8.71 -0.68
N ILE A 368 39.08 -9.16 -1.93
CA ILE A 368 39.78 -8.53 -3.06
C ILE A 368 39.01 -7.30 -3.53
N CYS A 369 37.70 -7.43 -3.78
CA CYS A 369 36.88 -6.34 -4.28
C CYS A 369 36.86 -5.11 -3.37
N CYS A 370 36.86 -5.31 -2.05
CA CYS A 370 36.91 -4.19 -1.10
C CYS A 370 38.18 -3.32 -1.26
N GLN A 371 39.28 -3.90 -1.76
CA GLN A 371 40.51 -3.15 -2.02
C GLN A 371 40.42 -2.26 -3.28
N PHE A 372 39.32 -2.35 -4.04
CA PHE A 372 39.01 -1.47 -5.17
C PHE A 372 37.87 -0.51 -4.84
N ASP A 373 37.40 -0.48 -3.59
CA ASP A 373 36.57 0.59 -3.07
C ASP A 373 37.47 1.70 -2.49
N PHE A 374 37.84 2.68 -3.31
CA PHE A 374 38.80 3.71 -2.91
C PHE A 374 38.25 4.71 -1.87
N LYS A 375 36.94 4.70 -1.54
CA LYS A 375 36.43 5.44 -0.35
C LYS A 375 37.00 4.85 0.95
N ARG A 376 37.42 3.58 0.93
CA ARG A 376 37.96 2.87 2.09
C ARG A 376 39.49 3.01 2.24
N LEU A 377 40.11 3.95 1.52
CA LEU A 377 41.53 4.27 1.68
C LEU A 377 41.88 4.58 3.14
N PRO A 378 43.06 4.15 3.63
CA PRO A 378 43.49 4.41 4.99
C PRO A 378 43.40 5.90 5.38
N GLY A 379 42.95 6.18 6.61
CA GLY A 379 42.72 7.54 7.11
C GLY A 379 41.27 8.02 6.99
N GLY A 380 40.40 7.28 6.28
CA GLY A 380 38.96 7.54 6.21
C GLY A 380 38.15 6.95 7.38
N ARG A 381 36.84 7.20 7.37
CA ARG A 381 35.88 6.68 8.37
C ARG A 381 35.42 5.25 8.10
N VAL A 382 35.61 4.76 6.88
CA VAL A 382 35.16 3.43 6.42
C VAL A 382 36.37 2.57 6.12
N SER A 383 36.34 1.30 6.50
CA SER A 383 37.43 0.34 6.27
C SER A 383 36.90 -0.97 5.68
N CYS A 384 37.82 -1.82 5.22
CA CYS A 384 37.46 -3.15 4.74
C CYS A 384 37.34 -4.14 5.90
N PRO A 385 36.17 -4.81 6.08
CA PRO A 385 35.98 -5.76 7.18
C PRO A 385 36.90 -6.99 7.06
N TRP A 386 37.39 -7.30 5.86
CA TRP A 386 38.38 -8.37 5.61
C TRP A 386 39.83 -8.01 5.93
N ARG A 387 40.05 -6.87 6.62
CA ARG A 387 41.35 -6.42 7.18
C ARG A 387 42.47 -6.20 6.15
N VAL A 388 42.13 -6.07 4.87
CA VAL A 388 43.07 -5.64 3.82
C VAL A 388 42.51 -4.35 3.22
N PRO A 389 43.15 -3.19 3.46
CA PRO A 389 42.67 -1.93 2.93
C PRO A 389 42.98 -1.80 1.43
N PRO A 390 42.26 -0.92 0.71
CA PRO A 390 42.66 -0.48 -0.63
C PRO A 390 43.98 0.30 -0.58
N GLU A 391 44.69 0.30 -1.70
CA GLU A 391 45.91 1.09 -1.93
C GLU A 391 45.72 1.98 -3.15
N ALA A 392 46.23 3.21 -3.10
CA ALA A 392 46.19 4.11 -4.25
C ALA A 392 47.00 3.53 -5.42
N ILE A 393 46.47 3.64 -6.63
CA ILE A 393 47.08 3.10 -7.84
C ILE A 393 48.19 4.04 -8.32
N HIS A 394 49.37 3.48 -8.53
CA HIS A 394 50.56 4.17 -9.01
C HIS A 394 51.39 3.24 -9.89
N SER A 395 52.41 3.78 -10.57
CA SER A 395 53.24 3.02 -11.51
C SER A 395 53.86 1.76 -10.91
N GLY A 396 54.28 1.80 -9.64
CA GLY A 396 54.86 0.65 -8.93
C GLY A 396 53.90 -0.50 -8.57
N ASN A 397 52.57 -0.30 -8.56
CA ASN A 397 51.62 -1.36 -8.18
C ASN A 397 50.58 -1.70 -9.28
N VAL A 398 50.40 -0.83 -10.28
CA VAL A 398 49.30 -0.92 -11.26
C VAL A 398 49.25 -2.27 -11.98
N GLN A 399 50.38 -2.88 -12.34
CA GLN A 399 50.40 -4.20 -13.00
C GLN A 399 49.74 -5.28 -12.16
N HIS A 400 50.17 -5.41 -10.90
CA HIS A 400 49.64 -6.41 -9.98
C HIS A 400 48.16 -6.13 -9.67
N ARG A 401 47.82 -4.87 -9.42
CA ARG A 401 46.43 -4.45 -9.10
C ARG A 401 45.48 -4.65 -10.29
N ALA A 402 45.93 -4.37 -11.51
CA ALA A 402 45.19 -4.62 -12.74
C ALA A 402 44.92 -6.12 -12.94
N TRP A 403 45.92 -6.96 -12.73
CA TRP A 403 45.72 -8.41 -12.78
C TRP A 403 44.73 -8.90 -11.71
N MET A 404 44.84 -8.42 -10.47
CA MET A 404 43.94 -8.81 -9.38
C MET A 404 42.47 -8.51 -9.66
N ILE A 405 42.14 -7.30 -10.14
CA ILE A 405 40.75 -6.95 -10.46
C ILE A 405 40.27 -7.67 -11.73
N LEU A 406 41.16 -7.88 -12.71
CA LEU A 406 40.84 -8.62 -13.91
C LEU A 406 40.51 -10.09 -13.61
N ASP A 407 41.23 -10.74 -12.70
CA ASP A 407 40.88 -12.08 -12.20
C ASP A 407 39.45 -12.13 -11.64
N GLN A 408 39.07 -11.12 -10.85
CA GLN A 408 37.71 -11.03 -10.31
C GLN A 408 36.65 -10.81 -11.40
N TYR A 409 36.93 -9.95 -12.39
CA TYR A 409 36.06 -9.75 -13.54
C TYR A 409 35.91 -11.02 -14.38
N ARG A 410 37.01 -11.72 -14.65
CA ARG A 410 37.02 -13.00 -15.38
C ARG A 410 36.19 -14.05 -14.64
N LYS A 411 36.39 -14.22 -13.33
CA LYS A 411 35.55 -15.10 -12.50
C LYS A 411 34.08 -14.71 -12.57
N LYS A 412 33.74 -13.43 -12.39
CA LYS A 412 32.34 -12.98 -12.47
C LYS A 412 31.71 -13.29 -13.83
N SER A 413 32.45 -13.10 -14.93
CA SER A 413 31.94 -13.35 -16.28
C SER A 413 31.56 -14.82 -16.54
N LYS A 414 32.17 -15.76 -15.81
CA LYS A 414 31.83 -17.20 -15.91
C LYS A 414 30.40 -17.53 -15.47
N LEU A 415 29.75 -16.64 -14.73
CA LEU A 415 28.36 -16.79 -14.30
C LEU A 415 27.35 -16.38 -15.38
N PHE A 416 27.82 -15.82 -16.50
CA PHE A 416 27.01 -15.27 -17.59
C PHE A 416 27.32 -15.96 -18.92
N ARG A 417 26.48 -15.72 -19.94
CA ARG A 417 26.56 -16.39 -21.25
C ARG A 417 27.43 -15.64 -22.26
N THR A 418 27.62 -14.33 -22.08
CA THR A 418 28.34 -13.47 -23.03
C THR A 418 29.69 -13.01 -22.46
N ASN A 419 30.53 -12.40 -23.31
CA ASN A 419 31.76 -11.73 -22.91
C ASN A 419 31.55 -10.27 -22.46
N ILE A 420 30.32 -9.88 -22.15
CA ILE A 420 29.96 -8.53 -21.67
C ILE A 420 29.70 -8.60 -20.17
N LEU A 421 30.43 -7.81 -19.39
CA LEU A 421 30.36 -7.83 -17.93
C LEU A 421 29.92 -6.49 -17.37
N LEU A 422 28.91 -6.52 -16.51
CA LEU A 422 28.50 -5.40 -15.67
C LEU A 422 29.23 -5.43 -14.32
N ALA A 423 29.82 -4.31 -13.89
CA ALA A 423 30.45 -4.15 -12.58
C ALA A 423 29.97 -2.85 -11.91
N PRO A 424 28.88 -2.87 -11.13
CA PRO A 424 28.43 -1.68 -10.41
C PRO A 424 29.47 -1.15 -9.42
N LEU A 425 29.64 0.16 -9.35
CA LEU A 425 30.58 0.85 -8.47
C LEU A 425 29.82 1.87 -7.62
N GLY A 426 29.25 1.40 -6.52
CA GLY A 426 28.45 2.23 -5.64
C GLY A 426 28.08 1.49 -4.35
N ASP A 427 27.30 2.18 -3.53
CA ASP A 427 26.80 1.76 -2.22
C ASP A 427 25.81 2.86 -1.76
N ASP A 428 25.33 2.77 -0.52
CA ASP A 428 24.44 3.77 0.08
C ASP A 428 25.13 5.14 0.22
N PHE A 429 24.45 6.18 -0.28
CA PHE A 429 24.85 7.59 -0.22
C PHE A 429 26.34 7.84 -0.54
N ARG A 430 26.88 7.10 -1.53
CA ARG A 430 28.21 7.32 -2.08
C ARG A 430 28.25 8.60 -2.91
N TYR A 431 29.47 9.06 -3.19
CA TYR A 431 29.77 10.22 -4.02
C TYR A 431 29.41 11.57 -3.38
N SER A 432 29.32 11.60 -2.04
CA SER A 432 28.94 12.80 -1.29
C SER A 432 30.10 13.80 -1.14
N GLU A 433 31.35 13.33 -1.11
CA GLU A 433 32.54 14.16 -0.98
C GLU A 433 33.28 14.28 -2.32
N SER A 434 33.77 15.48 -2.66
CA SER A 434 34.50 15.73 -3.92
C SER A 434 35.77 14.89 -4.06
N SER A 435 36.51 14.69 -2.95
CA SER A 435 37.69 13.81 -2.88
C SER A 435 37.38 12.36 -3.22
N GLU A 436 36.17 11.90 -2.90
CA GLU A 436 35.73 10.54 -3.16
C GLU A 436 35.55 10.29 -4.66
N TRP A 437 34.99 11.26 -5.39
CA TRP A 437 34.94 11.22 -6.86
C TRP A 437 36.35 11.09 -7.43
N ASP A 438 37.27 11.96 -7.02
CA ASP A 438 38.64 11.95 -7.53
C ASP A 438 39.34 10.62 -7.24
N GLN A 439 39.22 10.09 -6.01
CA GLN A 439 39.79 8.81 -5.62
C GLN A 439 39.23 7.66 -6.44
N GLN A 440 37.91 7.59 -6.65
CA GLN A 440 37.31 6.51 -7.44
C GLN A 440 37.73 6.61 -8.91
N TYR A 441 37.49 7.75 -9.55
CA TYR A 441 37.71 7.88 -10.99
C TYR A 441 39.19 7.80 -11.36
N GLN A 442 40.09 8.47 -10.64
CA GLN A 442 41.51 8.48 -11.00
C GLN A 442 42.17 7.11 -10.82
N ASN A 443 41.82 6.36 -9.78
CA ASN A 443 42.40 5.04 -9.56
C ASN A 443 41.86 4.01 -10.56
N TYR A 444 40.56 4.01 -10.84
CA TYR A 444 39.99 3.14 -11.88
C TYR A 444 40.51 3.52 -13.27
N GLN A 445 40.68 4.80 -13.60
CA GLN A 445 41.23 5.22 -14.88
C GLN A 445 42.64 4.66 -15.11
N LYS A 446 43.53 4.73 -14.10
CA LYS A 446 44.87 4.13 -14.18
C LYS A 446 44.82 2.61 -14.41
N LEU A 447 43.86 1.92 -13.80
CA LEU A 447 43.65 0.49 -14.02
C LEU A 447 43.16 0.20 -15.44
N PHE A 448 42.22 1.00 -15.95
CA PHE A 448 41.69 0.87 -17.31
C PHE A 448 42.77 1.15 -18.35
N ASP A 449 43.52 2.24 -18.20
CA ASP A 449 44.60 2.62 -19.10
C ASP A 449 45.64 1.50 -19.18
N TYR A 450 46.04 0.95 -18.04
CA TYR A 450 46.97 -0.18 -17.98
C TYR A 450 46.37 -1.43 -18.66
N MET A 451 45.16 -1.85 -18.28
CA MET A 451 44.56 -3.07 -18.84
C MET A 451 44.33 -2.96 -20.35
N ASN A 452 43.86 -1.82 -20.83
CA ASN A 452 43.54 -1.61 -22.24
C ASN A 452 44.78 -1.42 -23.12
N SER A 453 45.93 -1.02 -22.54
CA SER A 453 47.19 -0.88 -23.28
C SER A 453 48.00 -2.18 -23.38
N HIS A 454 47.56 -3.26 -22.74
CA HIS A 454 48.24 -4.56 -22.69
C HIS A 454 47.37 -5.64 -23.38
N PRO A 455 47.53 -5.85 -24.70
CA PRO A 455 46.67 -6.74 -25.48
C PRO A 455 46.62 -8.18 -24.95
N GLU A 456 47.68 -8.65 -24.27
CA GLU A 456 47.77 -9.97 -23.65
C GLU A 456 46.76 -10.20 -22.53
N TYR A 457 46.11 -9.13 -22.02
CA TYR A 457 45.04 -9.26 -21.05
C TYR A 457 43.67 -9.50 -21.67
N HIS A 458 43.53 -9.37 -23.00
CA HIS A 458 42.31 -9.65 -23.75
C HIS A 458 41.05 -9.03 -23.10
N VAL A 459 41.16 -7.77 -22.65
CA VAL A 459 40.10 -7.05 -21.95
C VAL A 459 39.96 -5.63 -22.49
N LYS A 460 38.72 -5.13 -22.47
CA LYS A 460 38.39 -3.72 -22.64
C LYS A 460 37.55 -3.27 -21.44
N ALA A 461 38.18 -2.55 -20.51
CA ALA A 461 37.52 -2.03 -19.33
C ALA A 461 37.31 -0.51 -19.45
N GLN A 462 36.12 -0.03 -19.09
CA GLN A 462 35.78 1.38 -19.14
C GLN A 462 34.67 1.71 -18.13
N PHE A 463 34.53 3.00 -17.81
CA PHE A 463 33.28 3.46 -17.20
C PHE A 463 32.14 3.33 -18.21
N GLY A 464 30.98 2.93 -17.71
CA GLY A 464 29.78 2.79 -18.50
C GLY A 464 28.54 3.23 -17.74
N THR A 465 27.44 3.24 -18.46
CA THR A 465 26.10 3.33 -17.87
C THR A 465 25.37 1.99 -18.00
N LEU A 466 24.16 1.90 -17.44
CA LEU A 466 23.35 0.68 -17.57
C LEU A 466 22.90 0.45 -19.03
N SER A 467 22.63 1.54 -19.76
CA SER A 467 22.34 1.47 -21.20
C SER A 467 23.54 0.96 -22.01
N ASP A 468 24.76 1.43 -21.74
CA ASP A 468 25.97 0.95 -22.43
C ASP A 468 26.12 -0.59 -22.29
N TYR A 469 25.88 -1.11 -21.08
CA TYR A 469 25.93 -2.55 -20.81
C TYR A 469 24.85 -3.32 -21.57
N PHE A 470 23.58 -2.92 -21.47
CA PHE A 470 22.49 -3.67 -22.13
C PHE A 470 22.52 -3.55 -23.65
N GLU A 471 23.00 -2.43 -24.22
CA GLU A 471 23.20 -2.29 -25.66
C GLU A 471 24.30 -3.25 -26.15
N ALA A 472 25.41 -3.35 -25.42
CA ALA A 472 26.47 -4.32 -25.70
C ALA A 472 25.99 -5.77 -25.54
N LEU A 473 25.24 -6.07 -24.48
CA LEU A 473 24.68 -7.39 -24.20
C LEU A 473 23.71 -7.85 -25.30
N ASN A 474 22.78 -6.97 -25.71
CA ASN A 474 21.83 -7.26 -26.79
C ASN A 474 22.54 -7.48 -28.13
N LYS A 475 23.62 -6.73 -28.41
CA LYS A 475 24.43 -6.93 -29.61
C LYS A 475 25.16 -8.29 -29.58
N ALA A 476 25.75 -8.67 -28.44
CA ALA A 476 26.41 -9.96 -28.27
C ALA A 476 25.41 -11.12 -28.39
N GLY A 477 24.26 -11.04 -27.71
CA GLY A 477 23.22 -12.08 -27.75
C GLY A 477 22.65 -12.35 -29.14
N LYS A 478 22.56 -11.32 -30.00
CA LYS A 478 22.15 -11.48 -31.41
C LYS A 478 23.20 -12.18 -32.28
N LEU A 479 24.49 -11.97 -31.99
CA LEU A 479 25.60 -12.57 -32.75
C LEU A 479 25.85 -14.03 -32.36
N ASP A 480 25.67 -14.36 -31.08
CA ASP A 480 25.95 -15.70 -30.54
C ASP A 480 24.73 -16.65 -30.66
N GLY A 481 23.54 -16.12 -31.00
CA GLY A 481 22.34 -16.93 -31.26
C GLY A 481 22.40 -17.65 -32.61
N LYS A 482 22.37 -18.99 -32.62
CA LYS A 482 22.24 -19.78 -33.86
C LYS A 482 20.82 -19.64 -34.42
N SER A 483 20.70 -19.30 -35.70
CA SER A 483 19.51 -19.49 -36.56
C SER A 483 18.14 -19.24 -35.90
N GLY A 484 17.98 -18.12 -35.19
CA GLY A 484 16.67 -17.64 -34.71
C GLY A 484 16.33 -17.92 -33.23
N ASN A 485 17.17 -18.60 -32.45
CA ASN A 485 16.94 -18.81 -31.02
C ASN A 485 17.78 -17.85 -30.15
N SER A 486 17.14 -17.21 -29.17
CA SER A 486 17.78 -16.35 -28.17
C SER A 486 18.83 -17.11 -27.35
N VAL A 487 19.93 -16.44 -27.00
CA VAL A 487 20.95 -16.98 -26.08
C VAL A 487 20.47 -16.95 -24.63
N PHE A 488 19.49 -16.11 -24.26
CA PHE A 488 18.95 -16.02 -22.90
C PHE A 488 17.70 -16.88 -22.72
N PRO A 489 17.53 -17.59 -21.58
CA PRO A 489 16.35 -18.38 -21.28
C PRO A 489 15.15 -17.49 -20.92
N ILE A 490 13.95 -18.05 -21.03
CA ILE A 490 12.71 -17.43 -20.56
C ILE A 490 12.44 -17.90 -19.12
N LEU A 491 12.24 -16.95 -18.20
CA LEU A 491 11.92 -17.21 -16.80
C LEU A 491 10.52 -16.69 -16.45
N SER A 492 9.77 -17.48 -15.68
CA SER A 492 8.47 -17.08 -15.12
C SER A 492 8.36 -17.40 -13.62
N GLY A 493 7.54 -16.62 -12.90
CA GLY A 493 7.38 -16.66 -11.45
C GLY A 493 8.01 -15.46 -10.75
N ASP A 494 8.00 -15.48 -9.42
CA ASP A 494 8.50 -14.40 -8.56
C ASP A 494 9.73 -14.82 -7.74
N PHE A 495 10.28 -13.86 -7.00
CA PHE A 495 11.48 -14.06 -6.17
C PHE A 495 11.20 -13.86 -4.68
N PHE A 496 10.00 -14.22 -4.23
CA PHE A 496 9.64 -14.28 -2.81
C PHE A 496 9.70 -15.73 -2.28
N THR A 497 10.10 -15.96 -1.02
CA THR A 497 10.51 -14.97 -0.01
C THR A 497 12.03 -14.85 0.06
N TYR A 498 12.54 -13.62 0.04
CA TYR A 498 13.97 -13.32 0.08
C TYR A 498 14.62 -13.79 1.39
N ALA A 499 15.78 -14.43 1.27
CA ALA A 499 16.71 -14.66 2.37
C ALA A 499 18.11 -14.25 1.92
N ASP A 500 18.74 -13.36 2.69
CA ASP A 500 20.08 -12.88 2.41
C ASP A 500 21.15 -13.87 2.87
N ARG A 501 20.92 -14.59 3.98
CA ARG A 501 21.79 -15.65 4.51
C ARG A 501 21.03 -16.61 5.41
N ASP A 502 21.58 -17.80 5.62
CA ASP A 502 21.08 -18.78 6.60
C ASP A 502 19.56 -18.98 6.50
N HIS A 503 18.85 -18.92 7.63
CA HIS A 503 17.38 -18.95 7.69
C HIS A 503 16.75 -17.57 7.87
N HIS A 504 17.45 -16.51 7.45
CA HIS A 504 17.01 -15.12 7.63
C HIS A 504 16.06 -14.70 6.52
N TYR A 505 14.83 -15.21 6.56
CA TYR A 505 13.79 -14.81 5.62
C TYR A 505 13.22 -13.45 6.02
N TRP A 506 13.13 -12.57 5.02
CA TRP A 506 12.61 -11.22 5.14
C TRP A 506 11.09 -11.24 4.96
N SER A 507 10.39 -12.06 5.73
CA SER A 507 8.92 -12.11 5.73
C SER A 507 8.28 -11.26 6.82
N GLY A 508 9.08 -10.69 7.73
CA GLY A 508 8.58 -9.83 8.81
C GLY A 508 8.03 -8.50 8.30
N TYR A 509 8.68 -7.90 7.29
CA TYR A 509 8.27 -6.61 6.73
C TYR A 509 6.95 -6.67 5.96
N PHE A 510 6.47 -7.87 5.59
CA PHE A 510 5.12 -8.02 5.04
C PHE A 510 4.05 -7.51 6.01
N THR A 511 4.32 -7.51 7.32
CA THR A 511 3.38 -7.02 8.36
C THR A 511 3.88 -5.81 9.15
N SER A 512 5.19 -5.55 9.27
CA SER A 512 5.74 -4.45 10.08
C SER A 512 5.02 -3.10 9.88
N ARG A 513 4.66 -2.44 11.00
CA ARG A 513 3.89 -1.17 11.04
C ARG A 513 2.57 -1.23 10.22
N PRO A 514 1.68 -2.18 10.52
CA PRO A 514 0.47 -2.46 9.71
C PRO A 514 -0.53 -1.30 9.69
N PHE A 515 -0.53 -0.43 10.71
CA PHE A 515 -1.32 0.80 10.72
C PHE A 515 -1.09 1.66 9.46
N TYR A 516 0.18 1.88 9.10
CA TYR A 516 0.51 2.71 7.93
C TYR A 516 0.30 1.97 6.61
N LYS A 517 0.42 0.63 6.58
CA LYS A 517 0.01 -0.18 5.41
C LYS A 517 -1.50 -0.09 5.15
N ARG A 518 -2.32 0.01 6.20
CA ARG A 518 -3.75 0.31 6.06
C ARG A 518 -3.98 1.75 5.60
N PHE A 519 -3.22 2.69 6.15
CA PHE A 519 -3.35 4.11 5.78
C PHE A 519 -3.01 4.36 4.31
N ASP A 520 -2.00 3.69 3.77
CA ASP A 520 -1.65 3.68 2.34
C ASP A 520 -2.85 3.33 1.45
N ARG A 521 -3.54 2.22 1.72
CA ARG A 521 -4.75 1.81 0.96
C ARG A 521 -5.90 2.81 1.07
N VAL A 522 -6.08 3.42 2.24
CA VAL A 522 -7.07 4.49 2.42
C VAL A 522 -6.68 5.69 1.54
N LEU A 523 -5.42 6.12 1.56
CA LEU A 523 -4.96 7.24 0.75
C LEU A 523 -5.09 6.94 -0.75
N GLU A 524 -4.74 5.75 -1.21
CA GLU A 524 -4.94 5.33 -2.62
C GLU A 524 -6.39 5.47 -3.05
N SER A 525 -7.34 5.00 -2.24
CA SER A 525 -8.77 5.10 -2.56
C SER A 525 -9.24 6.54 -2.65
N TYR A 526 -8.82 7.41 -1.71
CA TYR A 526 -9.17 8.82 -1.72
C TYR A 526 -8.48 9.57 -2.87
N LEU A 527 -7.23 9.24 -3.20
CA LEU A 527 -6.52 9.84 -4.32
C LEU A 527 -7.21 9.50 -5.63
N ARG A 528 -7.52 8.22 -5.88
CA ARG A 528 -8.27 7.79 -7.07
C ARG A 528 -9.62 8.49 -7.18
N ALA A 529 -10.37 8.58 -6.08
CA ALA A 529 -11.66 9.28 -6.06
C ALA A 529 -11.50 10.77 -6.40
N ALA A 530 -10.53 11.45 -5.77
CA ALA A 530 -10.25 12.85 -6.01
C ALA A 530 -9.81 13.12 -7.45
N GLU A 531 -8.95 12.29 -8.04
CA GLU A 531 -8.50 12.40 -9.43
C GLU A 531 -9.66 12.34 -10.43
N ILE A 532 -10.52 11.33 -10.28
CA ILE A 532 -11.68 11.13 -11.15
C ILE A 532 -12.63 12.32 -11.03
N LEU A 533 -13.00 12.70 -9.80
CA LEU A 533 -13.93 13.80 -9.55
C LEU A 533 -13.36 15.15 -9.98
N TYR A 534 -12.09 15.41 -9.71
CA TYR A 534 -11.40 16.62 -10.13
C TYR A 534 -11.37 16.74 -11.66
N SER A 535 -11.06 15.65 -12.38
CA SER A 535 -11.04 15.64 -13.84
C SER A 535 -12.40 16.03 -14.43
N TRP A 536 -13.50 15.54 -13.84
CA TRP A 536 -14.86 15.96 -14.22
C TRP A 536 -15.17 17.41 -13.84
N ALA A 537 -14.79 17.82 -12.63
CA ALA A 537 -15.03 19.17 -12.12
C ALA A 537 -14.32 20.24 -12.95
N VAL A 538 -13.10 19.98 -13.42
CA VAL A 538 -12.38 20.89 -14.32
C VAL A 538 -13.15 21.10 -15.63
N VAL A 539 -13.62 20.02 -16.27
CA VAL A 539 -14.40 20.10 -17.52
C VAL A 539 -15.69 20.89 -17.29
N GLN A 540 -16.42 20.56 -16.21
CA GLN A 540 -17.64 21.26 -15.83
C GLN A 540 -17.39 22.75 -15.55
N SER A 541 -16.33 23.10 -14.83
CA SER A 541 -16.01 24.49 -14.49
C SER A 541 -15.71 25.34 -15.74
N LYS A 542 -15.06 24.76 -16.75
CA LYS A 542 -14.79 25.43 -18.03
C LYS A 542 -16.06 25.65 -18.83
N LYS A 543 -16.93 24.65 -18.90
CA LYS A 543 -18.19 24.69 -19.66
C LYS A 543 -19.13 25.81 -19.21
N PHE A 544 -19.14 26.16 -17.93
CA PHE A 544 -19.99 27.21 -17.35
C PHE A 544 -19.22 28.51 -17.03
N GLU A 545 -18.01 28.68 -17.58
CA GLU A 545 -17.17 29.87 -17.37
C GLU A 545 -16.85 30.17 -15.88
N LYS A 546 -16.97 29.18 -14.99
CA LYS A 546 -16.67 29.27 -13.55
C LYS A 546 -15.21 28.97 -13.22
N THR A 547 -14.32 28.91 -14.21
CA THR A 547 -12.88 28.66 -14.04
C THR A 547 -12.19 29.65 -13.09
N LYS A 548 -12.71 30.88 -12.97
CA LYS A 548 -12.21 31.89 -12.01
C LYS A 548 -12.67 31.65 -10.56
N MET A 549 -13.72 30.87 -10.36
CA MET A 549 -14.32 30.59 -9.04
C MET A 549 -13.93 29.21 -8.51
N PHE A 550 -13.81 28.18 -9.36
CA PHE A 550 -13.29 26.87 -8.96
C PHE A 550 -11.76 26.92 -8.94
N PRO A 551 -11.08 26.69 -7.80
CA PRO A 551 -9.63 26.87 -7.65
C PRO A 551 -8.84 25.68 -8.24
N SER A 552 -9.05 25.41 -9.54
CA SER A 552 -8.48 24.27 -10.26
C SER A 552 -6.95 24.17 -10.15
N VAL A 553 -6.23 25.27 -10.31
CA VAL A 553 -4.76 25.28 -10.23
C VAL A 553 -4.26 24.89 -8.83
N GLU A 554 -4.92 25.38 -7.78
CA GLU A 554 -4.53 25.06 -6.40
C GLU A 554 -4.85 23.61 -6.06
N TYR A 555 -6.05 23.12 -6.44
CA TYR A 555 -6.38 21.70 -6.25
C TYR A 555 -5.51 20.77 -7.07
N TYR A 556 -5.08 21.16 -8.27
CA TYR A 556 -4.08 20.41 -9.03
C TYR A 556 -2.73 20.34 -8.30
N ARG A 557 -2.32 21.44 -7.66
CA ARG A 557 -1.11 21.47 -6.82
C ARG A 557 -1.24 20.52 -5.62
N LEU A 558 -2.37 20.56 -4.92
CA LEU A 558 -2.66 19.67 -3.79
C LEU A 558 -2.74 18.20 -4.20
N LEU A 559 -3.32 17.89 -5.37
CA LEU A 559 -3.28 16.55 -5.96
C LEU A 559 -1.85 16.11 -6.24
N THR A 560 -1.04 16.97 -6.87
CA THR A 560 0.39 16.70 -7.13
C THR A 560 1.15 16.42 -5.84
N GLU A 561 0.88 17.16 -4.77
CA GLU A 561 1.45 16.92 -3.45
C GLU A 561 1.03 15.55 -2.89
N ALA A 562 -0.26 15.20 -2.98
CA ALA A 562 -0.77 13.90 -2.55
C ALA A 562 -0.18 12.73 -3.33
N ARG A 563 -0.05 12.86 -4.65
CA ARG A 563 0.60 11.89 -5.54
C ARG A 563 2.05 11.66 -5.15
N ARG A 564 2.81 12.74 -4.92
CA ARG A 564 4.22 12.67 -4.52
C ARG A 564 4.41 12.08 -3.13
N ASN A 565 3.53 12.39 -2.17
CA ASN A 565 3.60 11.82 -0.83
C ASN A 565 3.21 10.33 -0.82
N LEU A 566 2.17 9.93 -1.56
CA LEU A 566 1.85 8.51 -1.76
C LEU A 566 3.00 7.79 -2.46
N GLY A 567 3.55 8.38 -3.53
CA GLY A 567 4.68 7.82 -4.27
C GLY A 567 5.94 7.69 -3.41
N LEU A 568 6.21 8.66 -2.54
CA LEU A 568 7.32 8.61 -1.58
C LEU A 568 7.13 7.43 -0.61
N PHE A 569 5.91 7.20 -0.15
CA PHE A 569 5.60 6.09 0.76
C PHE A 569 5.73 4.70 0.12
N GLN A 570 5.78 4.60 -1.21
CA GLN A 570 6.03 3.32 -1.88
C GLN A 570 7.49 2.87 -1.77
N HIS A 571 8.41 3.71 -1.28
CA HIS A 571 9.80 3.37 -1.07
C HIS A 571 9.96 2.11 -0.21
N HIS A 572 11.01 1.33 -0.49
CA HIS A 572 11.28 0.05 0.15
C HIS A 572 11.62 0.13 1.65
N ASP A 573 11.78 1.30 2.27
CA ASP A 573 11.80 1.44 3.75
C ASP A 573 10.57 2.14 4.35
N ALA A 574 9.66 2.63 3.51
CA ALA A 574 8.48 3.36 3.92
C ALA A 574 7.29 2.42 4.16
N ILE A 575 6.58 2.00 3.11
CA ILE A 575 5.44 1.07 3.21
C ILE A 575 5.83 -0.26 3.84
N THR A 576 7.09 -0.70 3.71
CA THR A 576 7.60 -1.92 4.34
C THR A 576 7.59 -1.86 5.86
N GLY A 577 7.54 -0.65 6.43
CA GLY A 577 7.62 -0.44 7.86
C GLY A 577 9.01 -0.78 8.37
N THR A 578 10.06 -0.35 7.68
CA THR A 578 11.45 -0.66 8.03
C THR A 578 12.34 0.57 8.20
N SER A 579 11.74 1.76 8.21
CA SER A 579 12.37 3.01 8.64
C SER A 579 12.42 3.19 10.17
N LYS A 580 13.21 4.17 10.60
CA LYS A 580 13.24 4.64 11.98
C LYS A 580 11.88 5.23 12.41
N ASP A 581 11.53 5.11 13.69
CA ASP A 581 10.23 5.56 14.21
C ASP A 581 9.90 7.02 13.84
N TRP A 582 10.87 7.94 13.95
CA TRP A 582 10.66 9.35 13.59
C TRP A 582 10.48 9.58 12.08
N VAL A 583 11.06 8.71 11.24
CA VAL A 583 10.87 8.73 9.79
C VAL A 583 9.50 8.17 9.43
N VAL A 584 9.05 7.11 10.11
CA VAL A 584 7.68 6.60 9.99
C VAL A 584 6.66 7.68 10.35
N VAL A 585 6.93 8.49 11.39
CA VAL A 585 6.10 9.66 11.75
C VAL A 585 6.10 10.75 10.67
N ASP A 586 7.24 11.01 10.02
CA ASP A 586 7.32 11.95 8.88
C ASP A 586 6.42 11.48 7.73
N TYR A 587 6.52 10.21 7.33
CA TYR A 587 5.62 9.62 6.35
C TYR A 587 4.16 9.72 6.77
N GLY A 588 3.83 9.31 7.99
CA GLY A 588 2.46 9.38 8.52
C GLY A 588 1.88 10.79 8.45
N THR A 589 2.67 11.81 8.82
CA THR A 589 2.28 13.22 8.74
C THR A 589 1.99 13.65 7.30
N ARG A 590 2.85 13.27 6.34
CA ARG A 590 2.66 13.55 4.91
C ARG A 590 1.39 12.90 4.37
N LEU A 591 1.16 11.62 4.66
CA LEU A 591 -0.03 10.89 4.26
C LEU A 591 -1.30 11.52 4.85
N PHE A 592 -1.25 11.96 6.11
CA PHE A 592 -2.36 12.63 6.78
C PHE A 592 -2.71 13.97 6.17
N HIS A 593 -1.73 14.84 5.92
CA HIS A 593 -1.97 16.09 5.20
C HIS A 593 -2.53 15.85 3.81
N SER A 594 -1.98 14.88 3.07
CA SER A 594 -2.51 14.50 1.76
C SER A 594 -3.95 13.99 1.83
N LEU A 595 -4.31 13.17 2.83
CA LEU A 595 -5.70 12.73 3.00
C LEU A 595 -6.64 13.93 3.27
N MET A 596 -6.23 14.92 4.07
CA MET A 596 -7.05 16.10 4.31
C MET A 596 -7.25 16.93 3.04
N ASN A 597 -6.17 17.16 2.28
CA ASN A 597 -6.23 17.85 0.98
C ASN A 597 -7.18 17.13 0.00
N LEU A 598 -7.09 15.80 -0.07
CA LEU A 598 -7.96 15.00 -0.96
C LEU A 598 -9.42 15.05 -0.55
N LYS A 599 -9.72 15.06 0.77
CA LYS A 599 -11.09 15.23 1.26
C LYS A 599 -11.67 16.58 0.80
N GLU A 600 -10.90 17.65 0.89
CA GLU A 600 -11.30 18.99 0.42
C GLU A 600 -11.57 18.99 -1.09
N ILE A 601 -10.65 18.43 -1.90
CA ILE A 601 -10.82 18.33 -3.35
C ILE A 601 -12.07 17.54 -3.72
N ILE A 602 -12.35 16.43 -3.01
CA ILE A 602 -13.55 15.61 -3.24
C ILE A 602 -14.82 16.41 -2.93
N THR A 603 -14.89 17.08 -1.77
CA THR A 603 -16.09 17.83 -1.38
C THR A 603 -16.37 18.99 -2.34
N GLU A 604 -15.33 19.68 -2.81
CA GLU A 604 -15.46 20.85 -3.67
C GLU A 604 -15.74 20.44 -5.13
N SER A 605 -15.12 19.35 -5.60
CA SER A 605 -15.49 18.74 -6.89
C SER A 605 -16.93 18.23 -6.87
N ALA A 606 -17.37 17.64 -5.75
CA ALA A 606 -18.75 17.20 -5.58
C ALA A 606 -19.74 18.38 -5.60
N HIS A 607 -19.40 19.52 -4.98
CA HIS A 607 -20.23 20.73 -5.00
C HIS A 607 -20.53 21.19 -6.43
N ILE A 608 -19.49 21.43 -7.25
CA ILE A 608 -19.73 21.88 -8.63
C ILE A 608 -20.44 20.84 -9.49
N LEU A 609 -20.16 19.54 -9.32
CA LEU A 609 -20.76 18.47 -10.13
C LEU A 609 -22.24 18.20 -9.81
N THR A 610 -22.70 18.60 -8.62
CA THR A 610 -24.05 18.27 -8.14
C THR A 610 -25.03 19.44 -8.15
N LEU A 611 -24.61 20.66 -8.50
CA LEU A 611 -25.53 21.79 -8.64
C LEU A 611 -26.43 21.67 -9.89
N LYS A 612 -27.74 21.91 -9.71
CA LYS A 612 -28.76 22.07 -10.76
C LYS A 612 -28.52 23.35 -11.56
N ASP A 613 -28.27 24.45 -10.85
CA ASP A 613 -27.92 25.74 -11.43
C ASP A 613 -26.47 26.07 -11.09
N GLN A 614 -25.61 25.99 -12.11
CA GLN A 614 -24.18 26.22 -11.99
C GLN A 614 -23.86 27.70 -11.73
N GLU A 615 -24.78 28.62 -11.99
CA GLU A 615 -24.58 30.04 -11.68
C GLU A 615 -24.50 30.31 -10.18
N MET A 616 -25.14 29.45 -9.37
CA MET A 616 -25.13 29.52 -7.91
C MET A 616 -23.85 29.02 -7.26
N TYR A 617 -22.92 28.44 -8.03
CA TYR A 617 -21.64 28.00 -7.49
C TYR A 617 -20.88 29.18 -6.88
N SER A 618 -20.55 29.05 -5.60
CA SER A 618 -19.68 29.97 -4.89
C SER A 618 -18.64 29.17 -4.10
N TYR A 619 -17.40 29.64 -4.16
CA TYR A 619 -16.30 29.04 -3.41
C TYR A 619 -16.06 29.85 -2.14
N ASN A 620 -16.12 29.18 -0.99
CA ASN A 620 -15.74 29.75 0.30
C ASN A 620 -15.03 28.71 1.17
N ALA A 621 -13.71 28.82 1.27
CA ALA A 621 -12.88 27.92 2.07
C ALA A 621 -13.24 27.92 3.57
N ALA A 622 -13.77 29.02 4.11
CA ALA A 622 -14.12 29.11 5.53
C ALA A 622 -15.42 28.36 5.89
N THR A 623 -16.30 28.15 4.90
CA THR A 623 -17.59 27.48 5.10
C THR A 623 -17.82 26.49 3.94
N PRO A 624 -17.15 25.33 3.94
CA PRO A 624 -17.30 24.36 2.86
C PRO A 624 -18.76 23.89 2.77
N PHE A 625 -19.24 23.67 1.55
CA PHE A 625 -20.65 23.29 1.33
C PHE A 625 -20.93 21.88 1.85
N PHE A 626 -19.98 20.96 1.64
CA PHE A 626 -20.02 19.60 2.13
C PHE A 626 -18.92 19.33 3.16
N THR A 627 -19.21 18.44 4.10
CA THR A 627 -18.26 17.94 5.09
C THR A 627 -18.27 16.41 5.09
N MET A 628 -17.14 15.78 5.39
CA MET A 628 -17.05 14.33 5.48
C MET A 628 -17.77 13.81 6.73
N ASP A 629 -18.35 12.61 6.67
CA ASP A 629 -18.97 11.95 7.83
C ASP A 629 -17.94 11.43 8.84
N ILE A 630 -16.67 11.38 8.45
CA ILE A 630 -15.55 10.86 9.24
C ILE A 630 -14.48 11.94 9.45
N THR A 631 -14.06 12.07 10.71
CA THR A 631 -12.94 12.90 11.15
C THR A 631 -11.80 12.05 11.69
N GLN A 632 -10.58 12.58 11.62
CA GLN A 632 -9.38 11.94 12.15
C GLN A 632 -8.52 13.04 12.77
N SER A 633 -8.08 12.87 14.01
CA SER A 633 -7.42 13.92 14.79
C SER A 633 -5.93 14.06 14.48
N SER A 634 -5.28 12.95 14.13
CA SER A 634 -3.84 12.89 13.90
C SER A 634 -3.48 11.73 12.97
N GLN A 635 -2.24 11.76 12.47
CA GLN A 635 -1.69 10.72 11.60
C GLN A 635 -1.67 9.31 12.22
N ASP A 636 -1.71 9.19 13.55
CA ASP A 636 -1.64 7.93 14.29
C ASP A 636 -2.94 7.55 15.03
N SER A 637 -4.04 8.21 14.69
CA SER A 637 -5.37 7.95 15.25
C SER A 637 -6.26 7.22 14.25
N LEU A 638 -7.14 6.35 14.76
CA LEU A 638 -8.21 5.76 13.94
C LEU A 638 -9.28 6.81 13.60
N PRO A 639 -9.92 6.73 12.42
CA PRO A 639 -11.02 7.61 12.07
C PRO A 639 -12.25 7.41 12.96
N HIS A 640 -12.95 8.50 13.26
CA HIS A 640 -14.20 8.52 14.03
C HIS A 640 -15.35 9.12 13.22
N LYS A 641 -16.57 8.58 13.40
CA LYS A 641 -17.77 9.12 12.77
C LYS A 641 -18.26 10.35 13.52
N THR A 642 -18.63 11.38 12.75
CA THR A 642 -19.22 12.61 13.27
C THR A 642 -20.71 12.40 13.53
N VAL A 643 -21.22 12.89 14.67
CA VAL A 643 -22.65 12.85 14.98
C VAL A 643 -23.37 13.97 14.21
N ILE A 644 -24.17 13.56 13.23
CA ILE A 644 -24.97 14.45 12.41
C ILE A 644 -26.12 15.01 13.25
N GLN A 645 -26.17 16.33 13.35
CA GLN A 645 -27.26 17.04 14.00
C GLN A 645 -28.45 17.15 13.04
N LEU A 646 -29.49 16.37 13.32
CA LEU A 646 -30.79 16.45 12.65
C LEU A 646 -31.73 17.37 13.44
N GLY A 647 -32.62 18.04 12.72
CA GLY A 647 -33.66 18.88 13.29
C GLY A 647 -34.83 19.00 12.31
N LYS A 648 -35.62 20.09 12.43
CA LYS A 648 -36.81 20.30 11.57
C LYS A 648 -36.48 20.52 10.09
N GLN A 649 -35.29 21.01 9.77
CA GLN A 649 -34.86 21.24 8.38
C GLN A 649 -34.11 20.00 7.86
N PRO A 650 -34.38 19.57 6.61
CA PRO A 650 -33.67 18.44 6.02
C PRO A 650 -32.17 18.71 5.87
N ARG A 651 -31.37 17.69 6.18
CA ARG A 651 -29.95 17.63 5.82
C ARG A 651 -29.80 16.75 4.58
N HIS A 652 -28.93 17.15 3.66
CA HIS A 652 -28.68 16.33 2.47
C HIS A 652 -27.39 15.55 2.63
N LEU A 653 -27.47 14.25 2.37
CA LEU A 653 -26.37 13.31 2.38
C LEU A 653 -26.03 12.94 0.94
N LEU A 654 -24.84 13.33 0.52
CA LEU A 654 -24.27 12.96 -0.77
C LEU A 654 -23.40 11.72 -0.61
N ILE A 655 -23.65 10.67 -1.39
CA ILE A 655 -22.87 9.43 -1.31
C ILE A 655 -22.22 9.18 -2.66
N PHE A 656 -20.88 9.14 -2.68
CA PHE A 656 -20.11 8.84 -3.87
C PHE A 656 -19.81 7.35 -3.99
N ASN A 657 -20.05 6.79 -5.17
CA ASN A 657 -19.59 5.46 -5.54
C ASN A 657 -18.26 5.56 -6.31
N PRO A 658 -17.13 5.15 -5.72
CA PRO A 658 -15.84 5.25 -6.40
C PRO A 658 -15.61 4.16 -7.44
N VAL A 659 -16.53 3.19 -7.64
CA VAL A 659 -16.33 2.12 -8.65
C VAL A 659 -17.19 2.33 -9.90
N GLU A 660 -16.73 1.76 -10.99
CA GLU A 660 -17.27 1.87 -12.35
C GLU A 660 -18.46 0.95 -12.66
N GLN A 661 -18.89 0.17 -11.67
CA GLN A 661 -20.16 -0.58 -11.69
C GLN A 661 -21.19 0.10 -10.78
N GLU A 662 -22.46 -0.03 -11.14
CA GLU A 662 -23.57 0.31 -10.23
C GLU A 662 -23.44 -0.50 -8.94
N ARG A 663 -23.62 0.18 -7.81
CA ARG A 663 -23.33 -0.38 -6.49
C ARG A 663 -24.52 -0.22 -5.57
N SER A 664 -24.96 -1.34 -5.01
CA SER A 664 -25.78 -1.36 -3.79
C SER A 664 -24.87 -1.61 -2.60
N SER A 665 -24.88 -0.73 -1.61
CA SER A 665 -23.99 -0.85 -0.44
C SER A 665 -24.66 -0.31 0.82
N VAL A 666 -24.43 -0.98 1.95
CA VAL A 666 -24.95 -0.53 3.24
C VAL A 666 -24.14 0.67 3.74
N VAL A 667 -24.81 1.79 3.89
CA VAL A 667 -24.23 3.02 4.44
C VAL A 667 -24.67 3.18 5.87
N SER A 668 -23.73 3.48 6.76
CA SER A 668 -23.99 3.67 8.18
C SER A 668 -23.53 5.06 8.63
N LEU A 669 -24.35 5.79 9.38
CA LEU A 669 -24.08 7.16 9.81
C LEU A 669 -24.45 7.35 11.28
N TYR A 670 -23.80 8.29 11.97
CA TYR A 670 -24.16 8.65 13.34
C TYR A 670 -25.03 9.89 13.36
N VAL A 671 -26.11 9.85 14.12
CA VAL A 671 -27.11 10.92 14.26
C VAL A 671 -27.43 11.18 15.73
N ASN A 672 -27.93 12.38 16.04
CA ASN A 672 -28.25 12.81 17.40
C ASN A 672 -29.63 12.34 17.92
N THR A 673 -30.48 11.78 17.06
CA THR A 673 -31.88 11.44 17.39
C THR A 673 -32.26 10.05 16.86
N PRO A 674 -33.09 9.28 17.59
CA PRO A 674 -33.59 7.98 17.11
C PRO A 674 -34.72 8.12 16.08
N ARG A 675 -35.30 9.32 15.93
CA ARG A 675 -36.42 9.59 15.02
C ARG A 675 -35.89 10.05 13.66
N VAL A 676 -35.54 9.11 12.78
CA VAL A 676 -34.95 9.43 11.48
C VAL A 676 -35.80 8.95 10.32
N LYS A 677 -35.97 9.84 9.33
CA LYS A 677 -36.44 9.50 7.98
C LYS A 677 -35.30 9.70 6.99
N VAL A 678 -35.13 8.71 6.12
CA VAL A 678 -34.19 8.78 5.00
C VAL A 678 -35.00 8.66 3.71
N HIS A 679 -34.88 9.65 2.83
CA HIS A 679 -35.43 9.58 1.48
C HIS A 679 -34.31 9.33 0.47
N SER A 680 -34.56 8.40 -0.45
CA SER A 680 -33.70 8.13 -1.60
C SER A 680 -33.65 9.31 -2.58
N PRO A 681 -32.71 9.32 -3.54
CA PRO A 681 -32.70 10.27 -4.65
C PRO A 681 -34.02 10.38 -5.43
N SER A 682 -34.85 9.33 -5.41
CA SER A 682 -36.17 9.32 -6.05
C SER A 682 -37.31 9.91 -5.19
N GLY A 683 -37.00 10.38 -3.98
CA GLY A 683 -37.98 10.89 -3.00
C GLY A 683 -38.73 9.79 -2.23
N LYS A 684 -38.40 8.52 -2.44
CA LYS A 684 -39.00 7.39 -1.72
C LYS A 684 -38.33 7.18 -0.36
N ALA A 685 -39.13 6.86 0.67
CA ALA A 685 -38.61 6.43 1.96
C ALA A 685 -37.76 5.16 1.82
N VAL A 686 -36.69 5.09 2.61
CA VAL A 686 -35.77 3.95 2.68
C VAL A 686 -35.91 3.30 4.05
N VAL A 687 -35.90 1.97 4.07
CA VAL A 687 -35.86 1.17 5.30
C VAL A 687 -34.57 1.45 6.06
N VAL A 688 -34.70 1.76 7.35
CA VAL A 688 -33.56 2.11 8.22
C VAL A 688 -33.47 1.11 9.36
N GLN A 689 -32.28 0.59 9.59
CA GLN A 689 -31.92 -0.08 10.84
C GLN A 689 -31.32 0.95 11.81
N LEU A 690 -31.94 1.12 12.97
CA LEU A 690 -31.44 1.96 14.05
C LEU A 690 -30.65 1.09 15.05
N SER A 691 -29.40 1.44 15.32
CA SER A 691 -28.49 0.74 16.22
C SER A 691 -27.92 1.68 17.28
N ALA A 692 -27.63 1.17 18.47
CA ALA A 692 -26.93 1.86 19.54
C ALA A 692 -25.48 2.14 19.15
N VAL A 693 -24.98 3.32 19.53
CA VAL A 693 -23.55 3.64 19.51
C VAL A 693 -22.97 3.30 20.89
N TRP A 694 -21.88 2.54 20.89
CA TRP A 694 -21.29 2.00 22.11
C TRP A 694 -19.98 2.69 22.45
N ASP A 695 -19.81 2.99 23.74
CA ASP A 695 -18.57 3.45 24.36
C ASP A 695 -17.97 2.26 25.16
N GLY A 696 -16.98 1.60 24.57
CA GLY A 696 -16.41 0.36 25.11
C GLY A 696 -17.37 -0.84 25.02
N THR A 697 -17.33 -1.71 26.04
CA THR A 697 -17.96 -3.04 26.00
C THR A 697 -19.46 -3.04 26.29
N SER A 698 -19.95 -2.12 27.12
CA SER A 698 -21.29 -2.23 27.73
C SER A 698 -22.03 -0.90 27.94
N LYS A 699 -21.44 0.24 27.59
CA LYS A 699 -22.07 1.56 27.75
C LYS A 699 -22.62 2.04 26.41
N ILE A 700 -23.91 2.31 26.36
CA ILE A 700 -24.57 2.94 25.21
C ILE A 700 -24.50 4.47 25.36
N LEU A 701 -24.14 5.18 24.29
CA LEU A 701 -24.22 6.63 24.23
C LEU A 701 -25.67 7.08 24.04
N GLN A 702 -26.14 8.03 24.83
CA GLN A 702 -27.57 8.42 24.86
C GLN A 702 -27.95 9.38 23.72
N ASP A 703 -27.00 10.22 23.29
CA ASP A 703 -27.23 11.27 22.29
C ASP A 703 -26.60 10.92 20.93
N SER A 704 -26.36 9.63 20.69
CA SER A 704 -25.75 9.15 19.45
C SER A 704 -26.35 7.81 19.04
N TYR A 705 -26.84 7.75 17.81
CA TYR A 705 -27.45 6.58 17.22
C TYR A 705 -26.81 6.30 15.88
N GLN A 706 -26.61 5.02 15.56
CA GLN A 706 -26.19 4.60 14.23
C GLN A 706 -27.42 4.27 13.41
N ILE A 707 -27.63 4.99 12.31
CA ILE A 707 -28.56 4.56 11.27
C ILE A 707 -27.79 3.79 10.21
N SER A 708 -28.37 2.72 9.70
CA SER A 708 -27.87 1.98 8.55
C SER A 708 -28.98 1.78 7.54
N PHE A 709 -28.69 1.95 6.26
CA PHE A 709 -29.64 1.76 5.17
C PHE A 709 -28.92 1.32 3.89
N LEU A 710 -29.64 0.68 2.98
CA LEU A 710 -29.10 0.26 1.69
C LEU A 710 -29.13 1.44 0.70
N ALA A 711 -27.97 1.88 0.26
CA ALA A 711 -27.84 2.92 -0.77
C ALA A 711 -27.63 2.27 -2.15
N GLN A 712 -28.40 2.71 -3.14
CA GLN A 712 -28.18 2.41 -4.56
C GLN A 712 -27.46 3.60 -5.20
N LEU A 713 -26.33 3.34 -5.85
CA LEU A 713 -25.43 4.37 -6.33
C LEU A 713 -25.01 4.12 -7.79
N PRO A 714 -25.08 5.15 -8.65
CA PRO A 714 -24.63 5.04 -10.04
C PRO A 714 -23.12 4.81 -10.12
N PRO A 715 -22.62 4.22 -11.22
CA PRO A 715 -21.19 3.99 -11.44
C PRO A 715 -20.42 5.31 -11.54
N LEU A 716 -19.33 5.45 -10.78
CA LEU A 716 -18.51 6.66 -10.62
C LEU A 716 -19.32 7.93 -10.30
N GLY A 717 -20.49 7.79 -9.69
CA GLY A 717 -21.44 8.89 -9.53
C GLY A 717 -21.89 9.11 -8.09
N PHE A 718 -22.84 10.04 -7.94
CA PHE A 718 -23.40 10.42 -6.65
C PHE A 718 -24.89 10.10 -6.55
N GLY A 719 -25.33 9.66 -5.37
CA GLY A 719 -26.74 9.70 -4.96
C GLY A 719 -26.95 10.70 -3.83
N VAL A 720 -27.96 11.57 -3.95
CA VAL A 720 -28.37 12.53 -2.91
C VAL A 720 -29.56 12.01 -2.13
N TYR A 721 -29.32 11.74 -0.85
CA TYR A 721 -30.32 11.29 0.11
C TYR A 721 -30.72 12.44 1.02
N GLU A 722 -31.97 12.45 1.46
CA GLU A 722 -32.48 13.45 2.40
C GLU A 722 -32.63 12.82 3.79
N LEU A 723 -32.07 13.47 4.81
CA LEU A 723 -32.14 13.08 6.21
C LEU A 723 -33.03 14.06 6.97
N LEU A 724 -34.08 13.56 7.63
CA LEU A 724 -35.09 14.34 8.33
C LEU A 724 -35.32 13.78 9.74
N GLU A 725 -35.58 14.65 10.71
CA GLU A 725 -36.11 14.22 11.99
C GLU A 725 -37.61 13.91 11.85
N GLY A 726 -38.02 12.69 12.17
CA GLY A 726 -39.43 12.29 12.14
C GLY A 726 -39.66 10.82 12.46
N LEU A 727 -40.88 10.48 12.87
CA LEU A 727 -41.31 9.10 13.07
C LEU A 727 -41.51 8.42 11.72
N ASN A 728 -40.67 7.43 11.40
CA ASN A 728 -40.79 6.60 10.21
C ASN A 728 -41.44 5.25 10.59
N SER A 729 -42.49 4.83 9.88
CA SER A 729 -43.08 3.49 10.03
C SER A 729 -42.13 2.36 9.60
N GLU A 730 -41.06 2.68 8.88
CA GLU A 730 -40.09 1.74 8.31
C GLU A 730 -38.74 1.72 9.04
N THR A 731 -38.64 2.29 10.25
CA THR A 731 -37.44 2.16 11.10
C THR A 731 -37.55 0.93 11.98
N ALA A 732 -36.58 0.02 11.86
CA ALA A 732 -36.45 -1.14 12.73
C ALA A 732 -35.29 -0.93 13.71
N VAL A 733 -35.59 -1.10 14.99
CA VAL A 733 -34.61 -0.98 16.08
C VAL A 733 -33.86 -2.31 16.21
N ALA A 734 -32.54 -2.24 16.35
CA ALA A 734 -31.69 -3.41 16.59
C ALA A 734 -31.83 -3.89 18.05
N ASP A 735 -31.78 -5.22 18.22
CA ASP A 735 -31.77 -5.87 19.52
C ASP A 735 -30.37 -6.38 19.86
N TYR A 736 -30.04 -6.41 21.15
CA TYR A 736 -28.71 -6.80 21.64
C TYR A 736 -28.78 -7.96 22.62
N ASN A 737 -27.92 -8.95 22.41
CA ASN A 737 -27.61 -9.96 23.42
C ASN A 737 -26.18 -9.74 23.91
N LEU A 738 -26.00 -9.60 25.23
CA LEU A 738 -24.71 -9.48 25.88
C LEU A 738 -24.42 -10.75 26.66
N TYR A 739 -23.38 -11.49 26.24
CA TYR A 739 -22.89 -12.66 26.95
C TYR A 739 -21.69 -12.24 27.81
N HIS A 740 -21.80 -12.46 29.12
CA HIS A 740 -20.74 -12.19 30.09
C HIS A 740 -20.89 -13.09 31.32
N ASN A 741 -19.78 -13.36 32.00
CA ASN A 741 -19.76 -14.22 33.19
C ASN A 741 -19.84 -13.47 34.51
N ASP A 742 -19.78 -12.13 34.49
CA ASP A 742 -19.61 -11.32 35.70
C ASP A 742 -20.92 -10.67 36.15
N LYS A 743 -21.36 -10.92 37.40
CA LYS A 743 -22.65 -10.44 37.96
C LYS A 743 -22.70 -8.93 38.26
N ALA A 744 -21.57 -8.21 38.13
CA ALA A 744 -21.41 -6.86 38.66
C ALA A 744 -21.58 -5.71 37.64
N LYS A 745 -21.77 -5.99 36.34
CA LYS A 745 -21.93 -4.97 35.30
C LYS A 745 -23.35 -4.94 34.73
N LEU A 746 -24.31 -4.49 35.55
CA LEU A 746 -25.67 -4.19 35.09
C LEU A 746 -25.61 -3.11 34.00
N VAL A 747 -26.00 -3.44 32.76
CA VAL A 747 -26.31 -2.42 31.76
C VAL A 747 -27.64 -1.78 32.17
N LYS A 748 -27.63 -0.49 32.50
CA LYS A 748 -28.88 0.22 32.82
C LYS A 748 -29.84 0.08 31.62
N PRO A 749 -31.09 -0.35 31.84
CA PRO A 749 -32.05 -0.52 30.75
C PRO A 749 -32.23 0.81 30.00
N TYR A 750 -31.95 0.80 28.70
CA TYR A 750 -32.11 1.97 27.84
C TYR A 750 -33.52 1.98 27.27
N ARG A 751 -34.17 3.16 27.22
CA ARG A 751 -35.60 3.27 26.88
C ARG A 751 -35.95 2.82 25.45
N ILE A 752 -34.97 2.73 24.55
CA ILE A 752 -35.19 2.49 23.11
C ILE A 752 -34.72 1.10 22.68
N PHE A 753 -33.57 0.63 23.18
CA PHE A 753 -32.94 -0.60 22.72
C PHE A 753 -33.20 -1.75 23.70
N THR A 754 -33.63 -2.89 23.18
CA THR A 754 -33.72 -4.12 23.97
C THR A 754 -32.32 -4.70 24.16
N VAL A 755 -31.87 -4.79 25.40
CA VAL A 755 -30.61 -5.44 25.76
C VAL A 755 -30.92 -6.63 26.66
N LYS A 756 -30.62 -7.84 26.19
CA LYS A 756 -30.77 -9.09 26.94
C LYS A 756 -29.40 -9.55 27.42
N GLU A 757 -29.26 -9.72 28.73
CA GLU A 757 -28.06 -10.32 29.33
C GLU A 757 -28.21 -11.85 29.34
N VAL A 758 -27.21 -12.57 28.84
CA VAL A 758 -27.19 -14.04 28.75
C VAL A 758 -26.04 -14.57 29.61
N GLN A 759 -26.37 -15.25 30.71
CA GLN A 759 -25.41 -15.68 31.73
C GLN A 759 -24.74 -17.03 31.45
N ASN A 760 -25.34 -17.88 30.62
CA ASN A 760 -24.81 -19.20 30.29
C ASN A 760 -24.45 -19.27 28.81
N ALA A 761 -23.15 -19.28 28.53
CA ALA A 761 -22.56 -19.23 27.19
C ALA A 761 -22.45 -20.61 26.48
N LEU A 762 -23.28 -21.59 26.87
CA LEU A 762 -23.24 -22.94 26.28
C LEU A 762 -24.04 -23.05 24.97
N ASP A 763 -24.94 -22.11 24.70
CA ASP A 763 -25.75 -22.13 23.48
C ASP A 763 -24.95 -21.55 22.29
N GLU A 764 -24.94 -22.26 21.16
CA GLU A 764 -24.31 -21.79 19.91
C GLU A 764 -25.00 -20.49 19.45
N ILE A 765 -24.22 -19.42 19.22
CA ILE A 765 -24.73 -18.18 18.63
C ILE A 765 -24.85 -18.39 17.12
N MET A 766 -25.99 -18.06 16.52
CA MET A 766 -26.23 -18.26 15.09
C MET A 766 -26.71 -16.96 14.41
N LEU A 767 -26.04 -16.59 13.31
CA LEU A 767 -26.47 -15.52 12.41
C LEU A 767 -26.90 -16.11 11.06
N GLU A 768 -27.92 -15.52 10.43
CA GLU A 768 -28.48 -15.99 9.17
C GLU A 768 -28.85 -14.83 8.24
N ASN A 769 -28.61 -15.02 6.95
CA ASN A 769 -29.13 -14.17 5.88
C ASN A 769 -29.66 -15.01 4.71
N HIS A 770 -29.86 -14.42 3.52
CA HIS A 770 -30.36 -15.14 2.34
C HIS A 770 -29.39 -16.22 1.83
N TYR A 771 -28.08 -16.04 1.99
CA TYR A 771 -27.04 -16.89 1.39
C TYR A 771 -26.47 -17.94 2.34
N MET A 772 -26.43 -17.65 3.64
CA MET A 772 -25.72 -18.51 4.60
C MET A 772 -26.25 -18.43 6.02
N LYS A 773 -25.90 -19.46 6.80
CA LYS A 773 -26.00 -19.49 8.27
C LYS A 773 -24.60 -19.63 8.85
N ILE A 774 -24.32 -18.96 9.96
CA ILE A 774 -23.00 -18.92 10.59
C ILE A 774 -23.19 -19.24 12.06
N TRP A 775 -22.35 -20.12 12.59
CA TRP A 775 -22.34 -20.45 14.01
C TRP A 775 -21.04 -19.96 14.64
N PHE A 776 -21.20 -19.41 15.84
CA PHE A 776 -20.13 -18.91 16.66
C PHE A 776 -20.08 -19.69 17.97
N SER A 777 -18.87 -19.88 18.46
CA SER A 777 -18.59 -20.44 19.76
C SER A 777 -19.26 -19.60 20.85
N GLY A 778 -20.12 -20.17 21.69
CA GLY A 778 -20.70 -19.43 22.81
C GLY A 778 -19.63 -18.93 23.80
N ASN A 779 -18.52 -19.67 23.95
CA ASN A 779 -17.43 -19.33 24.87
C ASN A 779 -16.48 -18.23 24.36
N SER A 780 -16.26 -18.13 23.04
CA SER A 780 -15.26 -17.22 22.46
C SER A 780 -15.84 -16.21 21.47
N GLY A 781 -17.08 -16.39 21.03
CA GLY A 781 -17.70 -15.57 19.98
C GLY A 781 -17.01 -15.64 18.62
N LEU A 782 -16.12 -16.63 18.42
CA LEU A 782 -15.42 -16.85 17.15
C LEU A 782 -16.21 -17.80 16.24
N VAL A 783 -16.07 -17.64 14.93
CA VAL A 783 -16.75 -18.49 13.93
C VAL A 783 -16.25 -19.94 14.04
N GLU A 784 -17.17 -20.91 13.99
CA GLU A 784 -16.85 -22.34 14.01
C GLU A 784 -17.33 -23.09 12.74
N LYS A 785 -18.41 -22.61 12.12
CA LYS A 785 -19.12 -23.31 11.04
C LYS A 785 -19.88 -22.33 10.17
N ILE A 786 -19.88 -22.56 8.85
CA ILE A 786 -20.70 -21.83 7.88
C ILE A 786 -21.51 -22.85 7.09
N ASN A 787 -22.80 -22.59 6.93
CA ASN A 787 -23.68 -23.33 6.02
C ASN A 787 -24.03 -22.44 4.85
N THR A 788 -23.71 -22.87 3.63
CA THR A 788 -24.15 -22.17 2.42
C THR A 788 -25.51 -22.70 2.01
N LYS A 789 -26.46 -21.78 1.81
CA LYS A 789 -27.84 -22.14 1.44
C LYS A 789 -27.96 -22.58 -0.02
N GLU A 790 -26.98 -22.24 -0.86
CA GLU A 790 -26.92 -22.67 -2.27
C GLU A 790 -26.91 -24.20 -2.40
N ASP A 791 -26.13 -24.90 -1.57
CA ASP A 791 -26.01 -26.37 -1.58
C ASP A 791 -26.46 -27.03 -0.27
N ASN A 792 -26.89 -26.21 0.71
CA ASN A 792 -27.30 -26.59 2.05
C ASN A 792 -26.25 -27.43 2.80
N LYS A 793 -24.95 -27.22 2.52
CA LYS A 793 -23.86 -27.95 3.18
C LYS A 793 -23.23 -27.13 4.29
N ASN A 794 -22.82 -27.84 5.35
CA ASN A 794 -22.03 -27.29 6.44
C ASN A 794 -20.55 -27.45 6.13
N TYR A 795 -19.83 -26.34 6.14
CA TYR A 795 -18.38 -26.26 6.05
C TYR A 795 -17.83 -25.91 7.43
N ARG A 796 -16.86 -26.68 7.90
CA ARG A 796 -16.13 -26.33 9.11
C ARG A 796 -15.23 -25.14 8.78
N ILE A 797 -15.43 -24.00 9.43
CA ILE A 797 -14.60 -22.80 9.25
C ILE A 797 -14.37 -22.22 10.63
N LYS A 798 -13.23 -22.58 11.23
CA LYS A 798 -12.85 -22.19 12.59
C LYS A 798 -11.90 -21.01 12.54
N LEU A 799 -12.31 -19.89 13.12
CA LEU A 799 -11.45 -18.72 13.31
C LEU A 799 -10.79 -18.79 14.69
N GLU A 800 -9.48 -18.56 14.72
CA GLU A 800 -8.67 -18.56 15.94
C GLU A 800 -7.62 -17.45 15.87
N PHE A 801 -7.11 -17.03 17.03
CA PHE A 801 -5.94 -16.16 17.12
C PHE A 801 -4.74 -16.96 17.63
N ALA A 802 -3.55 -16.57 17.21
CA ALA A 802 -2.31 -17.23 17.59
C ALA A 802 -1.17 -16.23 17.81
N TRP A 803 -0.20 -16.63 18.62
CA TRP A 803 1.00 -15.88 18.94
C TRP A 803 2.25 -16.56 18.39
N TYR A 804 3.09 -15.81 17.72
CA TYR A 804 4.48 -16.14 17.51
C TYR A 804 5.35 -15.39 18.51
N GLY A 805 6.37 -16.06 19.05
CA GLY A 805 7.48 -15.41 19.73
C GLY A 805 8.64 -15.18 18.77
N THR A 806 9.78 -14.79 19.32
CA THR A 806 11.04 -14.74 18.57
C THR A 806 12.07 -15.68 19.19
N THR A 807 12.94 -16.24 18.35
CA THR A 807 14.00 -17.17 18.80
C THR A 807 14.90 -16.57 19.89
N SER A 808 15.44 -17.43 20.75
CA SER A 808 16.46 -17.06 21.74
C SER A 808 17.87 -16.98 21.17
N ASN A 809 18.05 -17.30 19.88
CA ASN A 809 19.34 -17.22 19.19
C ASN A 809 19.87 -15.78 19.12
N ARG A 810 21.12 -15.63 18.68
CA ARG A 810 21.77 -14.33 18.52
C ARG A 810 21.00 -13.42 17.56
N ASP A 811 20.63 -13.95 16.40
CA ASP A 811 19.80 -13.27 15.41
C ASP A 811 18.32 -13.55 15.72
N LYS A 812 17.50 -12.49 15.71
CA LYS A 812 16.10 -12.50 16.16
C LYS A 812 15.20 -11.77 15.15
N SER A 813 13.89 -11.92 15.33
CA SER A 813 12.90 -11.12 14.59
C SER A 813 13.16 -9.63 14.86
N GLY A 814 13.05 -8.82 13.81
CA GLY A 814 13.09 -7.36 13.85
C GLY A 814 12.19 -6.80 12.76
N ALA A 815 12.40 -5.57 12.29
CA ALA A 815 11.52 -4.95 11.29
C ALA A 815 11.47 -5.71 9.95
N TYR A 816 12.58 -6.33 9.53
CA TYR A 816 12.71 -7.06 8.28
C TYR A 816 12.45 -8.56 8.46
N LEU A 817 13.14 -9.15 9.44
CA LEU A 817 13.19 -10.59 9.62
C LEU A 817 12.02 -11.12 10.46
N PHE A 818 11.49 -12.27 10.07
CA PHE A 818 10.61 -13.09 10.89
C PHE A 818 11.36 -14.36 11.30
N LEU A 819 11.79 -14.44 12.56
CA LEU A 819 12.53 -15.57 13.12
C LEU A 819 11.79 -16.12 14.36
N PRO A 820 10.70 -16.88 14.14
CA PRO A 820 9.85 -17.36 15.22
C PRO A 820 10.54 -18.38 16.12
N ASP A 821 10.06 -18.52 17.36
CA ASP A 821 10.52 -19.50 18.34
C ASP A 821 9.95 -20.92 18.15
N GLY A 822 9.20 -21.15 17.06
CA GLY A 822 8.56 -22.41 16.72
C GLY A 822 7.22 -22.22 16.00
N GLU A 823 6.39 -23.26 15.98
CA GLU A 823 4.98 -23.11 15.59
C GLU A 823 4.27 -22.12 16.53
N SER A 824 3.26 -21.42 16.00
CA SER A 824 2.47 -20.49 16.79
C SER A 824 1.86 -21.16 18.03
N LYS A 825 1.71 -20.41 19.11
CA LYS A 825 0.96 -20.82 20.30
C LYS A 825 -0.47 -20.25 20.21
N PRO A 826 -1.53 -21.02 20.55
CA PRO A 826 -2.89 -20.48 20.56
C PRO A 826 -3.00 -19.23 21.45
N TYR A 827 -3.81 -18.26 21.04
CA TYR A 827 -4.17 -17.11 21.86
C TYR A 827 -5.08 -17.59 23.00
N VAL A 828 -4.57 -17.58 24.23
CA VAL A 828 -5.34 -17.95 25.43
C VAL A 828 -5.80 -16.68 26.13
N PHE A 829 -7.11 -16.55 26.34
CA PHE A 829 -7.69 -15.50 27.19
C PHE A 829 -7.93 -16.07 28.59
N SER A 830 -7.38 -15.39 29.60
CA SER A 830 -7.50 -15.81 31.01
C SER A 830 -8.93 -15.67 31.53
N ASP A 831 -9.60 -14.59 31.12
CA ASP A 831 -10.98 -14.29 31.45
C ASP A 831 -11.86 -14.50 30.21
N PRO A 832 -13.04 -15.13 30.35
CA PRO A 832 -14.01 -15.25 29.28
C PRO A 832 -14.37 -13.89 28.68
N PRO A 833 -14.28 -13.71 27.35
CA PRO A 833 -14.50 -12.42 26.73
C PRO A 833 -15.97 -12.01 26.83
N ILE A 834 -16.22 -10.70 26.80
CA ILE A 834 -17.58 -10.19 26.59
C ILE A 834 -17.91 -10.38 25.11
N ILE A 835 -19.07 -10.96 24.82
CA ILE A 835 -19.58 -11.12 23.46
C ILE A 835 -20.87 -10.32 23.33
N ARG A 836 -20.90 -9.41 22.36
CA ARG A 836 -22.08 -8.63 22.00
C ARG A 836 -22.61 -9.11 20.65
N VAL A 837 -23.85 -9.55 20.63
CA VAL A 837 -24.56 -9.92 19.40
C VAL A 837 -25.60 -8.87 19.09
N THR A 838 -25.44 -8.21 17.96
CA THR A 838 -26.41 -7.24 17.43
C THR A 838 -27.29 -7.93 16.40
N HIS A 839 -28.60 -7.92 16.62
CA HIS A 839 -29.60 -8.41 15.67
C HIS A 839 -30.30 -7.23 15.01
N GLY A 840 -30.24 -7.20 13.69
CA GLY A 840 -30.88 -6.17 12.89
C GLY A 840 -31.41 -6.73 11.58
N ILE A 841 -32.20 -5.91 10.87
CA ILE A 841 -32.84 -6.29 9.60
C ILE A 841 -31.94 -6.09 8.37
N ILE A 842 -30.96 -5.18 8.43
CA ILE A 842 -30.01 -4.89 7.36
C ILE A 842 -28.67 -5.59 7.59
N PHE A 843 -28.23 -5.68 8.84
CA PHE A 843 -27.09 -6.50 9.21
C PHE A 843 -27.26 -7.06 10.61
N SER A 844 -26.53 -8.12 10.90
CA SER A 844 -26.32 -8.63 12.26
C SER A 844 -24.84 -8.89 12.45
N GLU A 845 -24.34 -8.76 13.68
CA GLU A 845 -22.91 -8.90 13.95
C GLU A 845 -22.65 -9.48 15.34
N VAL A 846 -21.51 -10.16 15.46
CA VAL A 846 -20.94 -10.61 16.73
C VAL A 846 -19.66 -9.82 16.96
N THR A 847 -19.60 -9.04 18.03
CA THR A 847 -18.39 -8.37 18.51
C THR A 847 -17.90 -9.05 19.78
N THR A 848 -16.66 -9.55 19.75
CA THR A 848 -15.97 -10.11 20.91
C THR A 848 -14.84 -9.21 21.35
N PHE A 849 -14.76 -8.96 22.66
CA PHE A 849 -13.74 -8.13 23.27
C PHE A 849 -12.70 -8.98 23.99
N PHE A 850 -11.58 -9.25 23.32
CA PHE A 850 -10.39 -9.83 23.95
C PHE A 850 -9.44 -8.74 24.45
N SER A 851 -8.47 -9.12 25.29
CA SER A 851 -7.47 -8.19 25.83
C SER A 851 -6.68 -7.43 24.75
N HIS A 852 -6.32 -8.09 23.65
CA HIS A 852 -5.49 -7.51 22.57
C HIS A 852 -6.24 -7.27 21.27
N VAL A 853 -7.45 -7.82 21.14
CA VAL A 853 -8.21 -7.80 19.88
C VAL A 853 -9.68 -7.53 20.18
N THR A 854 -10.23 -6.47 19.59
CA THR A 854 -11.68 -6.37 19.42
C THR A 854 -12.03 -6.97 18.06
N HIS A 855 -12.66 -8.14 18.06
CA HIS A 855 -13.01 -8.91 16.88
C HIS A 855 -14.49 -8.70 16.56
N THR A 856 -14.82 -8.30 15.34
CA THR A 856 -16.21 -8.19 14.88
C THR A 856 -16.41 -8.96 13.59
N VAL A 857 -17.42 -9.84 13.56
CA VAL A 857 -17.89 -10.49 12.34
C VAL A 857 -19.28 -9.97 12.03
N ARG A 858 -19.45 -9.34 10.87
CA ARG A 858 -20.72 -8.81 10.41
C ARG A 858 -21.24 -9.59 9.21
N LEU A 859 -22.51 -10.00 9.31
CA LEU A 859 -23.29 -10.60 8.25
C LEU A 859 -24.35 -9.59 7.77
N TYR A 860 -24.21 -9.14 6.53
CA TYR A 860 -25.22 -8.29 5.91
C TYR A 860 -26.43 -9.13 5.47
N LYS A 861 -27.63 -8.64 5.75
CA LYS A 861 -28.93 -9.22 5.37
C LYS A 861 -29.52 -8.53 4.14
N VAL A 862 -28.65 -8.15 3.22
CA VAL A 862 -29.00 -7.55 1.93
C VAL A 862 -28.66 -8.53 0.81
N HIS A 863 -29.39 -8.43 -0.30
CA HIS A 863 -29.07 -9.19 -1.51
C HIS A 863 -27.81 -8.65 -2.19
N GLY A 864 -27.18 -9.50 -3.01
CA GLY A 864 -25.97 -9.19 -3.77
C GLY A 864 -24.68 -9.44 -2.98
N LEU A 865 -23.61 -8.81 -3.45
CA LEU A 865 -22.23 -9.06 -3.03
C LEU A 865 -21.98 -8.96 -1.52
N GLU A 866 -22.49 -7.92 -0.86
CA GLU A 866 -22.23 -7.71 0.57
C GLU A 866 -22.86 -8.79 1.46
N GLY A 867 -23.97 -9.41 1.02
CA GLY A 867 -24.60 -10.55 1.70
C GLY A 867 -23.91 -11.90 1.46
N GLN A 868 -23.11 -12.02 0.40
CA GLN A 868 -22.44 -13.28 0.03
C GLN A 868 -21.08 -13.48 0.70
N SER A 869 -20.58 -12.50 1.44
CA SER A 869 -19.29 -12.56 2.15
C SER A 869 -19.41 -12.09 3.59
N LEU A 870 -18.52 -12.57 4.45
CA LEU A 870 -18.43 -12.12 5.85
C LEU A 870 -17.46 -10.96 5.96
N GLU A 871 -17.87 -9.87 6.60
CA GLU A 871 -16.94 -8.81 6.98
C GLU A 871 -16.33 -9.13 8.33
N ILE A 872 -14.99 -9.12 8.40
CA ILE A 872 -14.23 -9.36 9.62
C ILE A 872 -13.41 -8.10 9.92
N SER A 873 -13.64 -7.50 11.08
CA SER A 873 -12.87 -6.37 11.58
C SER A 873 -12.15 -6.73 12.86
N ASN A 874 -10.82 -6.56 12.89
CA ASN A 874 -9.98 -6.79 14.05
C ASN A 874 -9.27 -5.49 14.42
N ILE A 875 -9.67 -4.87 15.53
CA ILE A 875 -8.93 -3.76 16.14
C ILE A 875 -7.90 -4.38 17.08
N VAL A 876 -6.63 -4.27 16.72
CA VAL A 876 -5.48 -4.89 17.40
C VAL A 876 -4.73 -3.85 18.22
N ASP A 877 -4.47 -4.16 19.49
CA ASP A 877 -3.62 -3.39 20.39
C ASP A 877 -2.64 -4.33 21.11
N ILE A 878 -1.39 -4.35 20.63
CA ILE A 878 -0.29 -5.14 21.21
C ILE A 878 0.79 -4.26 21.84
N ARG A 879 0.51 -2.98 22.11
CA ARG A 879 1.51 -2.02 22.62
C ARG A 879 2.11 -2.45 23.97
N GLY A 880 1.38 -3.23 24.75
CA GLY A 880 1.82 -3.78 26.04
C GLY A 880 2.65 -5.07 25.93
N GLU A 881 2.78 -5.66 24.74
CA GLU A 881 3.44 -6.95 24.56
C GLU A 881 4.95 -6.83 24.28
N TYR A 882 5.68 -7.93 24.47
CA TYR A 882 7.13 -7.98 24.26
C TYR A 882 7.51 -9.19 23.43
N ASN A 883 8.13 -8.94 22.25
CA ASN A 883 8.55 -9.98 21.32
C ASN A 883 7.42 -10.94 20.94
N ARG A 884 6.31 -10.35 20.49
CA ARG A 884 5.09 -11.04 20.12
C ARG A 884 4.62 -10.59 18.74
N GLU A 885 4.15 -11.54 17.96
CA GLU A 885 3.50 -11.31 16.67
C GLU A 885 2.14 -12.02 16.69
N ILE A 886 1.05 -11.27 16.47
CA ILE A 886 -0.32 -11.80 16.56
C ILE A 886 -0.84 -12.16 15.18
N ALA A 887 -1.36 -13.37 15.04
CA ALA A 887 -1.94 -13.88 13.81
C ALA A 887 -3.43 -14.22 13.98
N MET A 888 -4.19 -14.02 12.91
CA MET A 888 -5.51 -14.61 12.73
C MET A 888 -5.37 -15.86 11.86
N ARG A 889 -5.91 -16.98 12.33
CA ARG A 889 -5.93 -18.27 11.64
C ARG A 889 -7.36 -18.67 11.31
N ILE A 890 -7.56 -19.12 10.08
CA ILE A 890 -8.81 -19.70 9.60
C ILE A 890 -8.52 -21.15 9.22
N SER A 891 -9.16 -22.09 9.89
CA SER A 891 -9.03 -23.53 9.62
C SER A 891 -10.32 -24.09 9.03
N SER A 892 -10.22 -24.83 7.94
CA SER A 892 -11.34 -25.46 7.27
C SER A 892 -11.12 -26.94 6.96
N ASP A 893 -12.17 -27.58 6.46
CA ASP A 893 -12.18 -28.95 5.92
C ASP A 893 -11.75 -29.02 4.44
N ILE A 894 -11.27 -27.91 3.87
CA ILE A 894 -10.79 -27.85 2.47
C ILE A 894 -9.49 -28.63 2.34
N GLU A 895 -9.45 -29.56 1.40
CA GLU A 895 -8.29 -30.41 1.12
C GLU A 895 -7.28 -29.70 0.20
N SER A 896 -6.73 -28.57 0.68
CA SER A 896 -5.75 -27.77 -0.08
C SER A 896 -4.34 -28.40 -0.13
N HIS A 897 -4.11 -29.47 0.65
CA HIS A 897 -2.81 -30.11 0.84
C HIS A 897 -1.74 -29.09 1.26
N ASN A 898 -0.69 -28.91 0.45
CA ASN A 898 0.35 -27.92 0.67
C ASN A 898 0.27 -26.75 -0.32
N LYS A 899 -0.85 -26.57 -1.02
CA LYS A 899 -1.03 -25.48 -1.99
C LYS A 899 -1.93 -24.39 -1.44
N PHE A 900 -1.58 -23.15 -1.76
CA PHE A 900 -2.40 -21.98 -1.52
C PHE A 900 -2.02 -20.89 -2.54
N TYR A 901 -2.72 -19.78 -2.52
CA TYR A 901 -2.59 -18.76 -3.55
C TYR A 901 -2.55 -17.39 -2.89
N THR A 902 -1.61 -16.54 -3.30
CA THR A 902 -1.53 -15.16 -2.83
C THR A 902 -1.45 -14.21 -4.01
N ASP A 903 -1.99 -13.00 -3.85
CA ASP A 903 -1.83 -11.97 -4.87
C ASP A 903 -0.42 -11.37 -4.86
N LEU A 904 -0.01 -10.87 -6.03
CA LEU A 904 1.17 -10.03 -6.22
C LEU A 904 0.68 -8.62 -6.57
N ASN A 905 0.89 -7.70 -5.62
CA ASN A 905 0.56 -6.28 -5.76
C ASN A 905 -0.92 -5.98 -6.11
N GLY A 906 -1.86 -6.89 -5.84
CA GLY A 906 -3.26 -6.79 -6.27
C GLY A 906 -3.49 -6.88 -7.79
N TYR A 907 -2.46 -7.26 -8.55
CA TYR A 907 -2.50 -7.35 -10.00
C TYR A 907 -2.83 -8.77 -10.49
N GLN A 908 -2.06 -9.76 -10.00
CA GLN A 908 -2.17 -11.16 -10.43
C GLN A 908 -2.08 -12.10 -9.23
N ILE A 909 -2.50 -13.36 -9.40
CA ILE A 909 -2.38 -14.40 -8.36
C ILE A 909 -1.20 -15.32 -8.68
N GLN A 910 -0.37 -15.56 -7.67
CA GLN A 910 0.74 -16.51 -7.72
C GLN A 910 0.39 -17.75 -6.89
N PRO A 911 0.31 -18.94 -7.51
CA PRO A 911 0.26 -20.20 -6.77
C PRO A 911 1.50 -20.37 -5.89
N ARG A 912 1.29 -20.80 -4.65
CA ARG A 912 2.28 -21.05 -3.61
C ARG A 912 2.24 -22.50 -3.19
N GLN A 913 3.38 -22.99 -2.72
CA GLN A 913 3.50 -24.32 -2.14
C GLN A 913 4.25 -24.25 -0.82
N THR A 914 3.63 -24.75 0.24
CA THR A 914 4.27 -24.91 1.54
C THR A 914 5.25 -26.07 1.46
N MET A 915 6.52 -25.81 1.76
CA MET A 915 7.62 -26.76 1.64
C MET A 915 8.20 -27.06 3.02
N SER A 916 8.09 -28.31 3.47
CA SER A 916 8.61 -28.75 4.78
C SER A 916 10.14 -28.75 4.87
N LYS A 917 10.84 -28.76 3.73
CA LYS A 917 12.31 -28.60 3.65
C LYS A 917 12.78 -27.19 3.98
N LEU A 918 11.88 -26.20 3.94
CA LEU A 918 12.15 -24.82 4.29
C LEU A 918 11.69 -24.53 5.73
N PRO A 919 12.33 -23.59 6.44
CA PRO A 919 11.87 -23.20 7.77
C PRO A 919 10.51 -22.47 7.69
N LEU A 920 9.81 -22.36 8.82
CA LEU A 920 8.44 -21.82 8.89
C LEU A 920 8.31 -20.45 8.22
N GLN A 921 9.21 -19.51 8.54
CA GLN A 921 9.20 -18.14 8.03
C GLN A 921 9.40 -18.03 6.51
N ALA A 922 9.94 -19.06 5.86
CA ALA A 922 10.11 -19.10 4.40
C ALA A 922 8.79 -19.35 3.66
N ASN A 923 7.80 -19.91 4.35
CA ASN A 923 6.48 -20.24 3.81
C ASN A 923 5.46 -19.10 4.00
N PHE A 924 5.92 -17.94 4.49
CA PHE A 924 5.14 -16.71 4.52
C PHE A 924 5.40 -15.90 3.26
N TYR A 925 4.32 -15.37 2.69
CA TYR A 925 4.32 -14.58 1.45
C TYR A 925 3.52 -13.29 1.65
N PRO A 926 3.74 -12.27 0.82
CA PRO A 926 2.91 -11.08 0.87
C PRO A 926 1.49 -11.39 0.41
N MET A 927 0.52 -10.78 1.09
CA MET A 927 -0.89 -10.69 0.72
C MET A 927 -1.26 -9.21 0.66
N THR A 928 -1.32 -8.66 -0.55
CA THR A 928 -1.59 -7.23 -0.76
C THR A 928 -3.08 -6.94 -0.76
N THR A 929 -3.89 -7.86 -1.30
CA THR A 929 -5.35 -7.73 -1.37
C THR A 929 -6.11 -9.02 -1.13
N MET A 930 -5.53 -10.20 -1.42
CA MET A 930 -6.22 -11.47 -1.20
C MET A 930 -5.28 -12.69 -1.15
N ALA A 931 -5.71 -13.70 -0.39
CA ALA A 931 -5.14 -15.04 -0.44
C ALA A 931 -6.27 -16.09 -0.37
N TYR A 932 -6.08 -17.25 -0.96
CA TYR A 932 -7.08 -18.32 -0.92
C TYR A 932 -6.48 -19.72 -0.89
N ILE A 933 -7.29 -20.64 -0.38
CA ILE A 933 -7.12 -22.09 -0.49
C ILE A 933 -8.33 -22.66 -1.23
N GLN A 934 -8.12 -23.78 -1.91
CA GLN A 934 -9.20 -24.43 -2.65
C GLN A 934 -8.94 -25.94 -2.75
N ASP A 935 -10.02 -26.69 -2.94
CA ASP A 935 -10.03 -28.07 -3.39
C ASP A 935 -10.90 -28.20 -4.65
N SER A 936 -11.13 -29.42 -5.14
CA SER A 936 -11.94 -29.69 -6.33
C SER A 936 -13.39 -29.15 -6.31
N LYS A 937 -13.93 -28.75 -5.16
CA LYS A 937 -15.34 -28.36 -4.99
C LYS A 937 -15.51 -26.94 -4.49
N ILE A 938 -14.59 -26.43 -3.68
CA ILE A 938 -14.78 -25.15 -3.00
C ILE A 938 -13.49 -24.34 -2.89
N ARG A 939 -13.63 -23.02 -2.88
CA ARG A 939 -12.57 -22.05 -2.63
C ARG A 939 -12.96 -21.20 -1.43
N LEU A 940 -12.01 -20.99 -0.52
CA LEU A 940 -12.12 -20.03 0.58
C LEU A 940 -11.11 -18.90 0.35
N THR A 941 -11.63 -17.71 0.09
CA THR A 941 -10.85 -16.50 -0.18
C THR A 941 -10.92 -15.54 1.01
N LEU A 942 -9.75 -15.15 1.51
CA LEU A 942 -9.58 -14.06 2.45
C LEU A 942 -9.13 -12.82 1.69
N HIS A 943 -10.02 -11.84 1.56
CA HIS A 943 -9.70 -10.50 1.07
C HIS A 943 -9.22 -9.62 2.21
N SER A 944 -8.31 -8.70 1.91
CA SER A 944 -7.72 -7.78 2.86
C SER A 944 -7.78 -6.34 2.35
N ALA A 945 -8.00 -5.42 3.28
CA ALA A 945 -8.01 -3.98 3.03
C ALA A 945 -6.65 -3.31 3.32
N GLN A 946 -5.63 -4.12 3.62
CA GLN A 946 -4.26 -3.74 3.94
C GLN A 946 -3.30 -4.86 3.53
N SER A 947 -2.05 -4.53 3.20
CA SER A 947 -1.04 -5.55 2.92
C SER A 947 -0.52 -6.19 4.21
N LEU A 948 -0.41 -7.52 4.26
CA LEU A 948 0.05 -8.31 5.41
C LEU A 948 0.81 -9.58 4.95
N GLY A 949 1.56 -10.21 5.86
CA GLY A 949 2.14 -11.54 5.64
C GLY A 949 1.12 -12.66 5.86
N VAL A 950 1.04 -13.60 4.90
CA VAL A 950 0.12 -14.75 4.94
C VAL A 950 0.84 -16.07 4.68
N ALA A 951 0.34 -17.17 5.23
CA ALA A 951 0.79 -18.53 4.95
C ALA A 951 -0.36 -19.55 4.99
N SER A 952 -0.15 -20.72 4.36
CA SER A 952 -0.96 -21.92 4.58
C SER A 952 -0.05 -23.04 5.09
N LEU A 953 0.20 -23.06 6.40
CA LEU A 953 1.18 -23.99 6.99
C LEU A 953 0.67 -25.44 7.08
N LYS A 954 -0.66 -25.64 7.08
CA LYS A 954 -1.32 -26.94 7.11
C LYS A 954 -2.49 -26.93 6.11
N SER A 955 -2.84 -28.11 5.57
CA SER A 955 -3.99 -28.25 4.67
C SER A 955 -5.25 -27.68 5.31
N GLY A 956 -6.04 -26.94 4.52
CA GLY A 956 -7.26 -26.30 4.99
C GLY A 956 -7.04 -25.03 5.83
N GLN A 957 -5.81 -24.53 5.98
CA GLN A 957 -5.54 -23.36 6.83
C GLN A 957 -5.08 -22.14 6.03
N LEU A 958 -5.55 -20.97 6.44
CA LEU A 958 -4.93 -19.68 6.13
C LEU A 958 -4.57 -18.98 7.43
N GLU A 959 -3.38 -18.41 7.49
CA GLU A 959 -2.89 -17.65 8.64
C GLU A 959 -2.31 -16.32 8.18
N VAL A 960 -2.76 -15.23 8.79
CA VAL A 960 -2.31 -13.86 8.49
C VAL A 960 -1.81 -13.17 9.75
N ILE A 961 -0.59 -12.62 9.73
CA ILE A 961 -0.03 -11.86 10.85
C ILE A 961 -0.59 -10.44 10.78
N MET A 962 -1.27 -9.99 11.85
CA MET A 962 -1.99 -8.71 11.89
C MET A 962 -1.17 -7.56 12.50
N ASP A 963 -0.27 -7.86 13.45
CA ASP A 963 0.69 -6.90 14.02
C ASP A 963 1.85 -7.63 14.71
N ARG A 964 2.97 -6.94 14.90
CA ARG A 964 4.20 -7.46 15.49
C ARG A 964 4.94 -6.40 16.30
N ARG A 965 5.39 -6.79 17.50
CA ARG A 965 6.11 -5.92 18.44
C ARG A 965 7.39 -6.58 18.92
N LEU A 966 8.52 -5.95 18.63
CA LEU A 966 9.86 -6.56 18.70
C LEU A 966 10.84 -5.62 19.37
N MET A 967 11.55 -6.10 20.38
CA MET A 967 12.36 -5.25 21.26
C MET A 967 13.77 -4.98 20.73
N GLN A 968 14.22 -5.79 19.77
CA GLN A 968 15.58 -5.79 19.26
C GLN A 968 15.62 -5.49 17.76
N ASP A 969 16.77 -4.99 17.32
CA ASP A 969 17.14 -4.92 15.90
C ASP A 969 17.45 -6.33 15.36
N ASP A 970 17.25 -6.53 14.06
CA ASP A 970 17.55 -7.77 13.33
C ASP A 970 18.87 -7.70 12.53
N ASN A 971 19.72 -6.71 12.83
CA ASN A 971 21.04 -6.52 12.25
C ASN A 971 21.01 -6.31 10.74
N ARG A 972 20.04 -5.52 10.24
CA ARG A 972 19.94 -5.08 8.84
C ARG A 972 20.21 -3.59 8.60
N GLY A 973 20.70 -2.89 9.63
CA GLY A 973 21.14 -1.50 9.52
C GLY A 973 20.18 -0.48 10.14
N LEU A 974 18.91 -0.86 10.35
CA LEU A 974 17.92 -0.02 11.01
C LEU A 974 18.36 0.39 12.43
N GLY A 975 18.99 -0.50 13.19
CA GLY A 975 19.51 -0.21 14.53
C GLY A 975 18.41 0.04 15.57
N GLN A 976 17.22 -0.54 15.40
CA GLN A 976 16.17 -0.59 16.42
C GLN A 976 15.16 -1.72 16.15
N GLY A 977 14.41 -2.12 17.19
CA GLY A 977 13.23 -2.98 17.02
C GLY A 977 11.98 -2.21 16.59
N VAL A 978 10.85 -2.92 16.53
CA VAL A 978 9.52 -2.38 16.24
C VAL A 978 8.76 -2.18 17.55
N GLN A 979 8.81 -0.97 18.09
CA GLN A 979 8.22 -0.62 19.40
C GLN A 979 7.21 0.53 19.34
N ASP A 980 6.90 1.02 18.14
CA ASP A 980 6.07 2.17 17.83
C ASP A 980 4.62 1.78 17.44
N ASN A 981 4.19 0.55 17.80
CA ASN A 981 2.86 0.02 17.46
C ASN A 981 1.73 1.01 17.80
N LYS A 982 0.74 1.06 16.90
CA LYS A 982 -0.49 1.86 17.04
C LYS A 982 -1.69 0.93 17.14
N ILE A 983 -2.80 1.43 17.68
CA ILE A 983 -4.07 0.69 17.62
C ILE A 983 -4.43 0.53 16.15
N THR A 984 -4.43 -0.71 15.67
CA THR A 984 -4.49 -1.01 14.22
C THR A 984 -5.81 -1.66 13.88
N ALA A 985 -6.57 -1.05 12.96
CA ALA A 985 -7.79 -1.63 12.42
C ALA A 985 -7.48 -2.46 11.17
N ASN A 986 -7.58 -3.78 11.30
CA ASN A 986 -7.50 -4.71 10.17
C ASN A 986 -8.92 -5.03 9.69
N LEU A 987 -9.14 -4.94 8.38
CA LEU A 987 -10.42 -5.24 7.75
C LEU A 987 -10.25 -6.32 6.68
N PHE A 988 -11.11 -7.33 6.72
CA PHE A 988 -11.12 -8.47 5.80
C PHE A 988 -12.53 -8.79 5.31
N ARG A 989 -12.60 -9.49 4.17
CA ARG A 989 -13.82 -10.19 3.72
C ARG A 989 -13.51 -11.67 3.51
N LEU A 990 -14.32 -12.54 4.11
CA LEU A 990 -14.23 -13.98 3.91
C LEU A 990 -15.31 -14.42 2.91
N LEU A 991 -14.88 -14.96 1.79
CA LEU A 991 -15.74 -15.40 0.70
C LEU A 991 -15.55 -16.90 0.47
N LEU A 992 -16.66 -17.64 0.47
CA LEU A 992 -16.69 -19.08 0.23
C LEU A 992 -17.43 -19.35 -1.08
N GLU A 993 -16.74 -19.91 -2.07
CA GLU A 993 -17.28 -20.06 -3.43
C GLU A 993 -17.21 -21.51 -3.89
N LYS A 994 -18.31 -21.99 -4.46
CA LYS A 994 -18.41 -23.31 -5.07
C LYS A 994 -17.79 -23.32 -6.47
N ARG A 995 -17.11 -24.42 -6.80
CA ARG A 995 -16.46 -24.68 -8.09
C ARG A 995 -17.25 -25.72 -8.88
N ASN A 996 -17.48 -25.45 -10.16
CA ASN A 996 -18.06 -26.37 -11.14
C ASN A 996 -16.92 -27.08 -11.90
N GLU A 997 -17.11 -28.38 -12.18
CA GLU A 997 -16.23 -29.30 -12.96
C GLU A 997 -14.71 -28.96 -12.99
N VAL A 998 -13.91 -29.67 -12.17
CA VAL A 998 -12.46 -29.45 -12.09
C VAL A 998 -11.68 -30.48 -12.89
N ASN A 999 -10.90 -30.00 -13.86
CA ASN A 999 -9.84 -30.78 -14.50
C ASN A 999 -8.58 -30.74 -13.61
N MET A 1000 -8.22 -31.87 -13.00
CA MET A 1000 -7.05 -31.97 -12.10
C MET A 1000 -5.71 -31.57 -12.74
N LYS A 1001 -5.60 -31.59 -14.08
CA LYS A 1001 -4.41 -31.10 -14.80
C LYS A 1001 -4.24 -29.58 -14.72
N GLU A 1002 -5.34 -28.83 -14.62
CA GLU A 1002 -5.32 -27.36 -14.49
C GLU A 1002 -4.88 -26.91 -13.08
N GLU A 1003 -5.02 -27.76 -12.06
CA GLU A 1003 -4.56 -27.45 -10.70
C GLU A 1003 -3.03 -27.52 -10.52
N GLN A 1004 -2.32 -28.03 -11.53
CA GLN A 1004 -0.85 -28.00 -11.59
C GLN A 1004 -0.31 -26.78 -12.36
N SER A 1005 -1.20 -25.92 -12.85
CA SER A 1005 -0.83 -24.73 -13.60
C SER A 1005 -0.08 -23.70 -12.73
N PRO A 1006 0.93 -22.99 -13.27
CA PRO A 1006 1.60 -21.89 -12.58
C PRO A 1006 0.75 -20.60 -12.52
N VAL A 1007 -0.49 -20.63 -13.03
CA VAL A 1007 -1.45 -19.51 -12.96
C VAL A 1007 -2.72 -19.92 -12.23
N SER A 1008 -3.37 -18.93 -11.63
CA SER A 1008 -4.71 -19.06 -11.09
C SER A 1008 -5.42 -17.71 -11.15
N TYR A 1009 -6.75 -17.70 -11.22
CA TYR A 1009 -7.53 -16.47 -11.36
C TYR A 1009 -8.68 -16.41 -10.34
N PRO A 1010 -8.96 -15.22 -9.77
CA PRO A 1010 -10.17 -15.01 -8.97
C PRO A 1010 -11.44 -15.14 -9.81
N SER A 1011 -12.59 -15.36 -9.15
CA SER A 1011 -13.90 -15.18 -9.80
C SER A 1011 -14.20 -13.68 -9.99
N ILE A 1012 -15.25 -13.35 -10.76
CA ILE A 1012 -15.74 -11.97 -10.84
C ILE A 1012 -16.23 -11.49 -9.46
N LEU A 1013 -16.94 -12.33 -8.71
CA LEU A 1013 -17.39 -11.99 -7.36
C LEU A 1013 -16.22 -11.65 -6.43
N SER A 1014 -15.15 -12.42 -6.48
CA SER A 1014 -13.91 -12.20 -5.71
C SER A 1014 -13.22 -10.89 -6.13
N HIS A 1015 -13.12 -10.59 -7.43
CA HIS A 1015 -12.56 -9.31 -7.91
C HIS A 1015 -13.36 -8.11 -7.39
N VAL A 1016 -14.69 -8.16 -7.52
CA VAL A 1016 -15.55 -7.05 -7.09
C VAL A 1016 -15.58 -6.93 -5.56
N THR A 1017 -15.51 -8.05 -4.83
CA THR A 1017 -15.42 -8.04 -3.35
C THR A 1017 -14.13 -7.34 -2.91
N SER A 1018 -13.01 -7.65 -3.56
CA SER A 1018 -11.74 -6.96 -3.34
C SER A 1018 -11.81 -5.47 -3.70
N SER A 1019 -12.54 -5.10 -4.75
CA SER A 1019 -12.73 -3.70 -5.14
C SER A 1019 -13.57 -2.94 -4.10
N PHE A 1020 -14.66 -3.52 -3.60
CA PHE A 1020 -15.58 -2.84 -2.67
C PHE A 1020 -14.96 -2.56 -1.29
N ILE A 1021 -14.09 -3.46 -0.81
CA ILE A 1021 -13.37 -3.29 0.46
C ILE A 1021 -12.21 -2.28 0.35
N ASN A 1022 -11.55 -2.21 -0.82
CA ASN A 1022 -10.44 -1.29 -1.07
C ASN A 1022 -10.90 0.09 -1.57
N HIS A 1023 -12.10 0.19 -2.14
CA HIS A 1023 -12.75 1.43 -2.56
C HIS A 1023 -14.14 1.58 -1.93
N PRO A 1024 -14.24 1.85 -0.62
CA PRO A 1024 -15.52 2.06 0.04
C PRO A 1024 -16.23 3.32 -0.47
N VAL A 1025 -17.55 3.36 -0.37
CA VAL A 1025 -18.34 4.55 -0.70
C VAL A 1025 -17.94 5.73 0.20
N ILE A 1026 -18.04 6.95 -0.31
CA ILE A 1026 -17.63 8.17 0.41
C ILE A 1026 -18.87 9.02 0.71
N PRO A 1027 -19.37 9.03 1.96
CA PRO A 1027 -20.47 9.87 2.39
C PRO A 1027 -19.99 11.30 2.72
N MET A 1028 -20.78 12.29 2.30
CA MET A 1028 -20.58 13.70 2.56
C MET A 1028 -21.91 14.33 2.97
N ILE A 1029 -21.89 15.27 3.90
CA ILE A 1029 -23.10 15.93 4.39
C ILE A 1029 -23.05 17.44 4.19
N THR A 1030 -24.18 18.03 3.81
CA THR A 1030 -24.29 19.50 3.71
C THR A 1030 -24.03 20.15 5.07
N SER A 1031 -23.26 21.24 5.06
CA SER A 1031 -23.00 22.07 6.24
C SER A 1031 -24.30 22.64 6.81
N ALA A 1032 -24.31 22.87 8.13
CA ALA A 1032 -25.47 23.43 8.81
C ALA A 1032 -25.71 24.88 8.37
N GLY A 1033 -26.93 25.21 7.94
CA GLY A 1033 -27.31 26.57 7.54
C GLY A 1033 -27.04 26.93 6.07
N SER A 1034 -26.47 26.04 5.26
CA SER A 1034 -26.38 26.22 3.80
C SER A 1034 -27.80 26.29 3.19
N PHE A 1035 -28.06 27.23 2.29
CA PHE A 1035 -29.35 27.31 1.55
C PHE A 1035 -29.36 26.26 0.43
N ILE A 1036 -30.26 25.27 0.49
CA ILE A 1036 -30.24 24.03 -0.32
C ILE A 1036 -31.38 24.00 -1.35
N SER A 1037 -31.50 24.99 -2.24
CA SER A 1037 -32.59 24.98 -3.24
C SER A 1037 -32.20 24.36 -4.59
N SER A 1038 -30.96 23.92 -4.82
CA SER A 1038 -30.51 23.54 -6.18
C SER A 1038 -29.53 22.35 -6.28
N LEU A 1039 -29.61 21.29 -5.46
CA LEU A 1039 -28.85 20.05 -5.72
C LEU A 1039 -29.57 19.11 -6.69
N LEU A 1040 -28.83 18.46 -7.58
CA LEU A 1040 -29.26 17.32 -8.40
C LEU A 1040 -29.57 16.13 -7.47
N ASN A 1041 -30.56 15.32 -7.81
CA ASN A 1041 -30.86 14.12 -7.01
C ASN A 1041 -29.80 13.02 -7.23
N THR A 1042 -29.30 12.91 -8.46
CA THR A 1042 -28.29 11.94 -8.88
C THR A 1042 -27.34 12.58 -9.88
N PHE A 1043 -26.05 12.26 -9.80
CA PHE A 1043 -25.06 12.57 -10.82
C PHE A 1043 -24.45 11.26 -11.34
N SER A 1044 -24.64 10.98 -12.62
CA SER A 1044 -24.13 9.77 -13.27
C SER A 1044 -23.24 10.19 -14.46
N PRO A 1045 -21.90 10.13 -14.32
CA PRO A 1045 -21.00 10.52 -15.39
C PRO A 1045 -20.93 9.46 -16.50
N LEU A 1046 -21.05 8.19 -16.13
CA LEU A 1046 -21.11 7.07 -17.07
C LEU A 1046 -22.54 6.84 -17.57
N THR A 1047 -22.67 6.38 -18.81
CA THR A 1047 -23.98 6.06 -19.43
C THR A 1047 -24.62 4.80 -18.82
N SER A 1048 -23.78 3.83 -18.44
CA SER A 1048 -24.15 2.57 -17.79
C SER A 1048 -22.95 2.03 -17.00
N SER A 1049 -23.14 0.98 -16.21
CA SER A 1049 -22.02 0.23 -15.62
C SER A 1049 -21.03 -0.18 -16.69
N MET A 1050 -19.74 -0.09 -16.38
CA MET A 1050 -18.70 -0.71 -17.20
C MET A 1050 -18.78 -2.24 -17.11
N PRO A 1051 -18.21 -2.97 -18.09
CA PRO A 1051 -18.15 -4.42 -18.04
C PRO A 1051 -17.53 -4.92 -16.74
N CYS A 1052 -17.99 -6.05 -16.22
CA CYS A 1052 -17.60 -6.51 -14.88
C CYS A 1052 -16.13 -6.93 -14.79
N ASP A 1053 -15.48 -7.22 -15.92
CA ASP A 1053 -14.06 -7.54 -16.03
C ASP A 1053 -13.18 -6.32 -16.35
N MET A 1054 -13.75 -5.11 -16.40
CA MET A 1054 -13.01 -3.88 -16.71
C MET A 1054 -13.00 -2.92 -15.53
N HIS A 1055 -11.81 -2.41 -15.25
CA HIS A 1055 -11.55 -1.51 -14.14
C HIS A 1055 -10.85 -0.23 -14.60
N ILE A 1056 -11.37 0.92 -14.19
CA ILE A 1056 -10.67 2.20 -14.33
C ILE A 1056 -9.65 2.29 -13.20
N VAL A 1057 -8.39 2.02 -13.50
CA VAL A 1057 -7.30 2.16 -12.54
C VAL A 1057 -7.20 3.62 -12.11
N ASN A 1058 -7.24 4.56 -13.06
CA ASN A 1058 -7.30 5.98 -12.75
C ASN A 1058 -7.86 6.79 -13.94
N LEU A 1059 -8.44 7.96 -13.64
CA LEU A 1059 -8.69 9.05 -14.58
C LEU A 1059 -8.01 10.30 -13.99
N ARG A 1060 -6.76 10.52 -14.41
CA ARG A 1060 -5.85 11.46 -13.76
C ARG A 1060 -5.57 12.66 -14.65
N THR A 1061 -5.95 13.86 -14.25
CA THR A 1061 -5.58 15.07 -15.03
C THR A 1061 -4.06 15.19 -15.07
N ILE A 1062 -3.49 15.37 -16.27
CA ILE A 1062 -2.03 15.48 -16.46
C ILE A 1062 -1.59 16.94 -16.43
N GLN A 1063 -0.29 17.16 -16.32
CA GLN A 1063 0.24 18.52 -16.27
C GLN A 1063 0.17 19.21 -17.63
N SER A 1064 -0.16 20.50 -17.62
CA SER A 1064 -0.09 21.38 -18.78
C SER A 1064 1.34 21.44 -19.33
N LYS A 1065 1.44 21.50 -20.67
CA LYS A 1065 2.70 21.72 -21.39
C LYS A 1065 3.17 23.17 -21.32
N ARG A 1066 2.26 24.13 -21.06
CA ARG A 1066 2.55 25.58 -21.11
C ARG A 1066 2.89 26.17 -19.75
N ASP A 1067 2.23 25.71 -18.70
CA ASP A 1067 2.36 26.21 -17.33
C ASP A 1067 2.40 25.06 -16.32
N SER A 1068 2.45 25.37 -15.03
CA SER A 1068 2.43 24.37 -13.95
C SER A 1068 1.03 23.85 -13.62
N GLY A 1069 -0.02 24.34 -14.30
CA GLY A 1069 -1.41 24.03 -14.03
C GLY A 1069 -1.91 22.73 -14.68
N PRO A 1070 -3.20 22.42 -14.52
CA PRO A 1070 -3.84 21.26 -15.13
C PRO A 1070 -3.92 21.39 -16.67
N SER A 1071 -3.68 20.28 -17.37
CA SER A 1071 -3.92 20.17 -18.80
C SER A 1071 -5.42 20.07 -19.13
N GLU A 1072 -5.76 20.16 -20.41
CA GLU A 1072 -7.08 19.76 -20.94
C GLU A 1072 -7.19 18.25 -21.17
N GLU A 1073 -6.05 17.56 -21.14
CA GLU A 1073 -5.97 16.11 -21.24
C GLU A 1073 -5.91 15.48 -19.84
N ALA A 1074 -6.41 14.25 -19.74
CA ALA A 1074 -6.22 13.36 -18.62
C ALA A 1074 -5.65 12.01 -19.10
N ALA A 1075 -5.09 11.24 -18.17
CA ALA A 1075 -4.70 9.86 -18.39
C ALA A 1075 -5.84 8.95 -17.95
N LEU A 1076 -6.44 8.24 -18.91
CA LEU A 1076 -7.38 7.15 -18.65
C LEU A 1076 -6.59 5.83 -18.64
N ILE A 1077 -6.51 5.20 -17.48
CA ILE A 1077 -5.81 3.92 -17.30
C ILE A 1077 -6.85 2.84 -17.06
N LEU A 1078 -6.88 1.84 -17.94
CA LEU A 1078 -7.82 0.73 -17.88
C LEU A 1078 -7.07 -0.57 -17.61
N HIS A 1079 -7.65 -1.44 -16.79
CA HIS A 1079 -7.21 -2.81 -16.59
C HIS A 1079 -8.37 -3.75 -16.91
N ARG A 1080 -8.16 -4.68 -17.83
CA ARG A 1080 -9.07 -5.80 -18.04
C ARG A 1080 -8.65 -6.98 -17.16
N LYS A 1081 -9.41 -7.30 -16.13
CA LYS A 1081 -9.13 -8.38 -15.17
C LYS A 1081 -9.32 -9.74 -15.84
N GLY A 1082 -8.40 -10.65 -15.60
CA GLY A 1082 -8.63 -12.07 -15.87
C GLY A 1082 -9.42 -12.73 -14.74
N PHE A 1083 -10.45 -13.51 -15.07
CA PHE A 1083 -11.27 -14.26 -14.11
C PHE A 1083 -11.50 -15.73 -14.50
N ASP A 1084 -11.82 -16.56 -13.51
CA ASP A 1084 -12.12 -17.97 -13.65
C ASP A 1084 -13.62 -18.22 -13.84
N CYS A 1085 -14.02 -18.89 -14.92
CA CYS A 1085 -15.41 -19.19 -15.24
C CYS A 1085 -16.02 -20.39 -14.51
N ARG A 1086 -15.22 -21.13 -13.74
CA ARG A 1086 -15.70 -22.31 -13.01
C ARG A 1086 -16.58 -21.96 -11.80
N PHE A 1087 -16.75 -20.67 -11.49
CA PHE A 1087 -17.55 -20.19 -10.37
C PHE A 1087 -18.95 -19.78 -10.83
N ALA A 1088 -19.94 -19.94 -9.95
CA ALA A 1088 -21.31 -19.54 -10.22
C ALA A 1088 -21.44 -18.01 -10.32
N ASN A 1089 -22.22 -17.52 -11.27
CA ASN A 1089 -22.45 -16.08 -11.51
C ASN A 1089 -23.90 -15.67 -11.26
N THR A 1090 -24.56 -16.36 -10.33
CA THR A 1090 -25.96 -16.15 -9.98
C THR A 1090 -26.09 -15.22 -8.79
N ASP A 1091 -27.03 -14.26 -8.86
CA ASP A 1091 -27.42 -13.39 -7.75
C ASP A 1091 -26.29 -12.51 -7.19
N LEU A 1092 -25.34 -12.12 -8.04
CA LEU A 1092 -24.21 -11.25 -7.68
C LEU A 1092 -24.64 -9.84 -7.24
N GLY A 1093 -25.87 -9.44 -7.58
CA GLY A 1093 -26.35 -8.07 -7.39
C GLY A 1093 -25.61 -7.04 -8.26
N LEU A 1094 -24.92 -7.49 -9.30
CA LEU A 1094 -24.20 -6.67 -10.25
C LEU A 1094 -25.04 -6.44 -11.51
N LEU A 1095 -25.17 -5.18 -11.90
CA LEU A 1095 -25.85 -4.75 -13.13
C LEU A 1095 -24.81 -4.41 -14.21
N CYS A 1096 -24.00 -5.40 -14.57
CA CYS A 1096 -23.02 -5.33 -15.66
C CYS A 1096 -23.01 -6.65 -16.45
N SER A 1097 -22.32 -6.67 -17.59
CA SER A 1097 -22.03 -7.88 -18.40
C SER A 1097 -20.55 -7.92 -18.74
N THR A 1098 -20.06 -8.99 -19.37
CA THR A 1098 -18.76 -8.94 -20.07
C THR A 1098 -18.96 -8.53 -21.54
N THR A 1099 -17.90 -8.07 -22.21
CA THR A 1099 -18.00 -7.51 -23.58
C THR A 1099 -16.87 -7.92 -24.52
N GLN A 1100 -16.19 -9.06 -24.31
CA GLN A 1100 -15.03 -9.42 -25.15
C GLN A 1100 -13.89 -8.40 -25.09
N GLY A 1101 -13.82 -7.64 -23.99
CA GLY A 1101 -12.87 -6.56 -23.78
C GLY A 1101 -13.10 -5.36 -24.70
N LYS A 1102 -14.30 -5.22 -25.29
CA LYS A 1102 -14.65 -4.11 -26.19
C LYS A 1102 -15.42 -3.01 -25.46
N LEU A 1103 -15.01 -1.76 -25.65
CA LEU A 1103 -15.71 -0.57 -25.14
C LEU A 1103 -15.87 0.48 -26.23
N ARG A 1104 -17.12 0.91 -26.47
CA ARG A 1104 -17.40 2.00 -27.40
C ARG A 1104 -17.22 3.35 -26.72
N VAL A 1105 -16.25 4.12 -27.19
CA VAL A 1105 -15.82 5.39 -26.54
C VAL A 1105 -16.95 6.41 -26.49
N HIS A 1106 -17.71 6.55 -27.58
CA HIS A 1106 -18.86 7.47 -27.67
C HIS A 1106 -20.04 7.10 -26.73
N LYS A 1107 -20.01 5.92 -26.10
CA LYS A 1107 -21.04 5.48 -25.15
C LYS A 1107 -20.55 5.50 -23.70
N LEU A 1108 -19.28 5.80 -23.44
CA LEU A 1108 -18.72 5.74 -22.08
C LEU A 1108 -19.38 6.76 -21.15
N PHE A 1109 -19.45 8.01 -21.58
CA PHE A 1109 -19.91 9.12 -20.74
C PHE A 1109 -21.24 9.69 -21.25
N ASN A 1110 -22.10 10.09 -20.31
CA ASN A 1110 -23.41 10.69 -20.62
C ASN A 1110 -23.32 12.22 -20.69
N LYS A 1111 -22.68 12.84 -19.69
CA LYS A 1111 -22.60 14.31 -19.55
C LYS A 1111 -21.36 14.94 -20.18
N PHE A 1112 -20.38 14.12 -20.57
CA PHE A 1112 -19.09 14.53 -21.09
C PHE A 1112 -18.87 13.95 -22.48
N HIS A 1113 -18.31 14.75 -23.39
CA HIS A 1113 -17.97 14.30 -24.73
C HIS A 1113 -16.48 13.98 -24.83
N VAL A 1114 -16.13 12.82 -25.38
CA VAL A 1114 -14.72 12.46 -25.66
C VAL A 1114 -14.32 13.05 -27.00
N GLU A 1115 -13.46 14.06 -26.97
CA GLU A 1115 -12.95 14.69 -28.19
C GLU A 1115 -11.87 13.85 -28.85
N SER A 1116 -10.94 13.38 -28.01
CA SER A 1116 -9.82 12.57 -28.45
C SER A 1116 -9.48 11.52 -27.39
N LEU A 1117 -9.12 10.33 -27.89
CA LEU A 1117 -8.62 9.23 -27.10
C LEU A 1117 -7.44 8.60 -27.85
N ILE A 1118 -6.23 8.77 -27.30
CA ILE A 1118 -4.97 8.38 -27.95
C ILE A 1118 -4.24 7.37 -27.07
N SER A 1119 -3.91 6.19 -27.60
CA SER A 1119 -3.16 5.17 -26.87
C SER A 1119 -1.70 5.59 -26.64
N THR A 1120 -1.17 5.25 -25.46
CA THR A 1120 0.20 5.56 -25.04
C THR A 1120 0.79 4.41 -24.22
N SER A 1121 2.11 4.46 -23.97
CA SER A 1121 2.73 3.61 -22.93
C SER A 1121 2.10 3.86 -21.57
N LEU A 1122 2.23 2.89 -20.65
CA LEU A 1122 1.68 2.95 -19.29
C LEU A 1122 1.94 4.29 -18.57
N SER A 1123 3.15 4.84 -18.72
CA SER A 1123 3.58 6.09 -18.07
C SER A 1123 3.29 7.37 -18.87
N LEU A 1124 2.60 7.27 -20.01
CA LEU A 1124 2.31 8.33 -20.99
C LEU A 1124 3.53 8.92 -21.72
N MET A 1125 4.73 8.44 -21.42
CA MET A 1125 5.99 8.95 -21.93
C MET A 1125 6.23 8.60 -23.40
N HIS A 1126 5.68 7.49 -23.90
CA HIS A 1126 5.77 7.11 -25.32
C HIS A 1126 4.40 7.11 -25.99
N SER A 1127 4.32 7.75 -27.15
CA SER A 1127 3.20 7.61 -28.09
C SER A 1127 3.54 6.57 -29.14
N PHE A 1128 2.58 5.73 -29.51
CA PHE A 1128 2.79 4.75 -30.58
C PHE A 1128 2.75 5.43 -31.95
N PRO A 1129 3.57 5.01 -32.95
CA PRO A 1129 3.63 5.66 -34.27
C PRO A 1129 2.29 5.75 -35.00
N ASP A 1130 1.40 4.77 -34.79
CA ASP A 1130 0.06 4.69 -35.38
C ASP A 1130 -1.05 5.18 -34.44
N ALA A 1131 -0.72 5.91 -33.38
CA ALA A 1131 -1.71 6.37 -32.40
C ALA A 1131 -2.70 7.36 -33.05
N ARG A 1132 -3.90 6.88 -33.36
CA ARG A 1132 -5.03 7.64 -33.90
C ARG A 1132 -6.10 7.80 -32.82
N ASN A 1133 -7.06 8.69 -33.08
CA ASN A 1133 -8.25 8.79 -32.24
C ASN A 1133 -9.03 7.47 -32.28
N ILE A 1134 -9.31 6.90 -31.11
CA ILE A 1134 -9.93 5.58 -30.96
C ILE A 1134 -11.44 5.74 -30.75
N SER A 1135 -12.25 5.06 -31.56
CA SER A 1135 -13.71 5.01 -31.41
C SER A 1135 -14.20 3.80 -30.60
N GLU A 1136 -13.41 2.72 -30.57
CA GLU A 1136 -13.66 1.50 -29.80
C GLU A 1136 -12.35 0.97 -29.20
N ILE A 1137 -12.30 0.79 -27.89
CA ILE A 1137 -11.17 0.17 -27.17
C ILE A 1137 -11.35 -1.35 -27.23
N THR A 1138 -10.28 -2.08 -27.50
CA THR A 1138 -10.22 -3.55 -27.37
C THR A 1138 -9.05 -3.93 -26.47
N MET A 1139 -9.29 -4.79 -25.47
CA MET A 1139 -8.29 -5.21 -24.49
C MET A 1139 -8.30 -6.73 -24.28
N ASN A 1140 -7.11 -7.33 -24.18
CA ASN A 1140 -6.98 -8.73 -23.77
C ASN A 1140 -7.07 -8.87 -22.24
N PRO A 1141 -7.50 -10.02 -21.71
CA PRO A 1141 -7.47 -10.28 -20.27
C PRO A 1141 -6.06 -10.08 -19.69
N MET A 1142 -5.99 -9.60 -18.45
CA MET A 1142 -4.79 -9.20 -17.71
C MET A 1142 -4.06 -7.94 -18.21
N GLU A 1143 -4.47 -7.34 -19.34
CA GLU A 1143 -3.78 -6.16 -19.87
C GLU A 1143 -4.18 -4.85 -19.18
N ILE A 1144 -3.19 -3.96 -19.04
CA ILE A 1144 -3.32 -2.57 -18.62
C ILE A 1144 -2.95 -1.66 -19.79
N ASN A 1145 -3.91 -0.84 -20.22
CA ASN A 1145 -3.72 0.14 -21.29
C ASN A 1145 -3.92 1.56 -20.76
N THR A 1146 -3.08 2.48 -21.21
CA THR A 1146 -3.14 3.90 -20.85
C THR A 1146 -3.43 4.76 -22.07
N TYR A 1147 -4.38 5.67 -21.94
CA TYR A 1147 -4.81 6.58 -22.99
C TYR A 1147 -4.71 8.03 -22.51
N ARG A 1148 -4.29 8.93 -23.40
CA ARG A 1148 -4.55 10.37 -23.26
C ARG A 1148 -5.98 10.63 -23.74
N ILE A 1149 -6.81 11.15 -22.84
CA ILE A 1149 -8.21 11.48 -23.10
C ILE A 1149 -8.43 12.99 -22.97
N GLN A 1150 -9.14 13.58 -23.93
CA GLN A 1150 -9.62 14.96 -23.85
C GLN A 1150 -11.14 14.97 -23.77
N LEU A 1151 -11.68 15.67 -22.78
CA LEU A 1151 -13.10 15.71 -22.43
C LEU A 1151 -13.65 17.13 -22.60
N ARG A 1152 -14.89 17.25 -23.09
CA ARG A 1152 -15.65 18.52 -23.16
C ARG A 1152 -17.03 18.44 -22.52
#